data_AF-A0A9P6HJE9-F1
#
_entry.id   AF-A0A9P6HJE9-F1
#
_cell.length_a   1.000
_cell.length_b   1.000
_cell.length_c   1.000
_cell.angle_alpha   90.00
_cell.angle_beta   90.00
_cell.angle_gamma   90.00
#
_symmetry.space_group_name_H-M   'P 1'
#
loop_
_entity.id
_entity.type
_entity.pdbx_description
1 polymer ?
#
loop_
_entity_poly.entity_id
_entity_poly.type
_entity_poly.pdbx_seq_one_letter_code
_entity_poly.pdbx_strand_id
1 'polypeptide(L)'
;MYSSLSLLALGLASSVAAQQPGTIATKGDSLVSAMMMFLANEEKVYILDKAEGNSQQINGHPAWGSIWDIASNKANVLEVYSNTFCSSGMHLPNGSFTTFGGNGAVSPGGNLGSVLNPGGGSASYDATYQDYDGTRAIRIINPCTGSNSDIVSNPACGWWENANVLQMQKSRWYSSAEPLANGTITLIGGFVNGGYINRNYPNTDPATEGGAAEPTVEFFPSTGPAKQMQFMVDTSGLNSYAHAFMMPSGNMFIQANVSAMLWNPDTFAENRLPDMPNGVIRVYPASGGVAMLPLTPANNYNPTILFCGGSDMPEYDWGNYSWPFVDTWAVPASKDCQRITPEPLDGSSPTWVQDDDLLESRTMGQLISLPDGTILVVNGGLNGTAGYAERTLTTPTYAQMPYGMSLAAGPVGRPSIYNPNAAKGSRWSSQGLSTSSIPRLYHSSAMLLPDGSVMIAGSNPNVDVNLTTIYPTTYQVEYFYPPYYSSNRPVPTGIPQTLTYGGNHFDITIPASSYSGSGNTAAQNTMIMVIRPGWTTHAMNMGQRSLQLNNTYTVNKDGSIVYHVAQMPPNANIFQPGPAFVFVTVNGIPSNGTYVIVGSGNIETQTMNPVDTLPANVLDSSANGSGSSNNSSSNHTGSNGAPSLSHGAIGGIVATAIAVLAIFGTILGFFFVRRRRVVTQRHTSGTLLPHETGPSVGDDAEASKSLRQRDTDSASFAPLQRSDMTQWGQSRDNLVLPSLYPGGTSSGEFDPYDLQGDHNASTVGLTRFR
;
A
#
# COMPACT_ATOMS: atom_id res chain seq x y z
N MET A 1 18.63 -23.71 65.50
CA MET A 1 19.46 -24.61 64.67
C MET A 1 18.57 -25.27 63.63
N TYR A 2 19.16 -25.71 62.51
CA TYR A 2 18.49 -26.11 61.27
C TYR A 2 17.73 -24.98 60.57
N SER A 3 17.64 -24.93 59.24
CA SER A 3 18.64 -25.14 58.18
C SER A 3 18.00 -24.60 56.90
N SER A 4 18.62 -23.66 56.19
CA SER A 4 18.00 -23.04 55.02
C SER A 4 18.08 -23.97 53.80
N LEU A 5 16.91 -24.36 53.27
CA LEU A 5 16.81 -25.07 51.99
C LEU A 5 16.78 -24.05 50.84
N SER A 6 17.85 -23.99 50.06
CA SER A 6 17.93 -23.18 48.84
C SER A 6 17.05 -23.79 47.74
N LEU A 7 15.98 -23.09 47.35
CA LEU A 7 15.20 -23.43 46.16
C LEU A 7 15.93 -22.93 44.91
N LEU A 8 16.37 -23.87 44.08
CA LEU A 8 17.07 -23.58 42.83
C LEU A 8 16.07 -23.12 41.76
N ALA A 9 15.97 -21.80 41.55
CA ALA A 9 15.16 -21.26 40.47
C ALA A 9 15.83 -21.53 39.11
N LEU A 10 15.37 -22.55 38.38
CA LEU A 10 15.71 -22.69 36.96
C LEU A 10 15.03 -21.55 36.19
N GLY A 11 15.77 -20.47 35.97
CA GLY A 11 15.41 -19.48 34.96
C GLY A 11 15.41 -20.15 33.59
N LEU A 12 14.23 -20.35 33.02
CA LEU A 12 14.07 -20.65 31.60
C LEU A 12 14.51 -19.42 30.81
N ALA A 13 15.80 -19.36 30.51
CA ALA A 13 16.35 -18.41 29.56
C ALA A 13 15.75 -18.74 28.19
N SER A 14 14.66 -18.05 27.83
CA SER A 14 14.13 -18.01 26.49
C SER A 14 15.21 -17.43 25.58
N SER A 15 15.97 -18.31 24.92
CA SER A 15 17.01 -17.92 23.98
C SER A 15 16.38 -17.16 22.84
N VAL A 16 16.51 -15.83 22.87
CA VAL A 16 16.15 -14.95 21.76
C VAL A 16 17.06 -15.34 20.60
N ALA A 17 16.54 -16.17 19.70
CA ALA A 17 17.25 -16.57 18.50
C ALA A 17 17.56 -15.30 17.70
N ALA A 18 18.86 -15.06 17.47
CA ALA A 18 19.28 -13.90 16.68
C ALA A 18 18.59 -13.97 15.31
N GLN A 19 17.90 -12.89 14.95
CA GLN A 19 17.06 -12.85 13.75
C GLN A 19 17.95 -13.06 12.52
N GLN A 20 17.65 -14.08 11.74
CA GLN A 20 18.53 -14.53 10.66
C GLN A 20 18.28 -13.71 9.39
N PRO A 21 19.33 -13.24 8.69
CA PRO A 21 19.17 -12.58 7.40
C PRO A 21 18.46 -13.49 6.39
N GLY A 22 17.62 -12.91 5.53
CA GLY A 22 16.79 -13.62 4.56
C GLY A 22 15.53 -14.29 5.13
N THR A 23 15.24 -14.19 6.43
CA THR A 23 14.11 -14.88 7.06
C THR A 23 12.86 -14.01 7.29
N ILE A 24 11.69 -14.63 7.30
CA ILE A 24 10.41 -14.04 7.70
C ILE A 24 10.04 -14.58 9.08
N ALA A 25 9.57 -13.72 9.97
CA ALA A 25 9.10 -14.11 11.30
C ALA A 25 7.81 -13.38 11.70
N THR A 26 6.79 -14.15 12.09
CA THR A 26 5.56 -13.63 12.71
C THR A 26 5.88 -12.89 14.01
N LYS A 27 5.22 -11.76 14.24
CA LYS A 27 5.48 -10.82 15.35
C LYS A 27 4.36 -10.71 16.35
N GLY A 28 3.12 -10.70 15.86
CA GLY A 28 1.94 -10.46 16.69
C GLY A 28 0.72 -10.21 15.81
N ASP A 29 -0.22 -9.48 16.38
CA ASP A 29 -1.56 -9.24 15.82
C ASP A 29 -1.81 -7.73 15.73
N SER A 30 -2.25 -7.24 14.56
CA SER A 30 -2.55 -5.82 14.31
C SER A 30 -3.90 -5.36 14.83
N LEU A 31 -4.69 -6.24 15.48
CA LEU A 31 -6.04 -6.03 16.03
C LEU A 31 -7.15 -5.71 15.01
N VAL A 32 -6.77 -5.24 13.83
CA VAL A 32 -7.59 -5.03 12.62
C VAL A 32 -6.81 -5.55 11.41
N SER A 33 -7.45 -5.82 10.27
CA SER A 33 -6.73 -6.20 9.06
C SER A 33 -5.93 -5.01 8.54
N ALA A 34 -4.63 -5.19 8.31
CA ALA A 34 -3.76 -4.11 7.87
C ALA A 34 -3.87 -3.86 6.35
N MET A 35 -5.08 -3.50 5.91
CA MET A 35 -5.36 -3.11 4.53
C MET A 35 -4.53 -1.90 4.11
N MET A 36 -4.37 -0.94 5.02
CA MET A 36 -3.71 0.34 4.82
C MET A 36 -2.73 0.59 5.98
N MET A 37 -1.51 1.06 5.69
CA MET A 37 -0.55 1.42 6.75
C MET A 37 0.34 2.62 6.38
N PHE A 38 0.89 3.28 7.38
CA PHE A 38 2.05 4.17 7.22
C PHE A 38 2.97 4.16 8.44
N LEU A 39 4.27 4.36 8.18
CA LEU A 39 5.31 4.51 9.20
C LEU A 39 5.39 5.98 9.55
N ALA A 40 5.05 6.31 10.78
CA ALA A 40 4.89 7.69 11.21
C ALA A 40 6.16 8.32 11.77
N ASN A 41 6.95 7.54 12.51
CA ASN A 41 8.17 7.94 13.20
C ASN A 41 9.03 6.70 13.49
N GLU A 42 10.07 6.82 14.31
CA GLU A 42 10.99 5.71 14.64
C GLU A 42 10.35 4.58 15.47
N GLU A 43 9.16 4.81 16.04
CA GLU A 43 8.51 3.89 16.99
C GLU A 43 7.21 3.23 16.46
N LYS A 44 6.46 3.93 15.59
CA LYS A 44 5.04 3.64 15.30
C LYS A 44 4.73 3.42 13.83
N VAL A 45 4.02 2.32 13.56
CA VAL A 45 3.23 2.13 12.32
C VAL A 45 1.76 2.32 12.67
N TYR A 46 1.07 3.18 11.94
CA TYR A 46 -0.39 3.33 12.04
C TYR A 46 -1.05 2.45 10.99
N ILE A 47 -2.16 1.84 11.36
CA ILE A 47 -2.87 0.82 10.58
C ILE A 47 -4.34 1.24 10.46
N LEU A 48 -4.87 1.12 9.25
CA LEU A 48 -6.28 1.30 8.92
C LEU A 48 -6.79 0.07 8.17
N ASP A 49 -8.06 -0.22 8.42
CA ASP A 49 -8.84 -1.29 7.81
C ASP A 49 -10.09 -0.69 7.15
N LYS A 50 -11.04 -1.51 6.70
CA LYS A 50 -12.42 -1.08 6.43
C LYS A 50 -13.28 -1.22 7.69
N ALA A 51 -14.42 -0.52 7.73
CA ALA A 51 -15.45 -0.85 8.70
C ALA A 51 -16.02 -2.25 8.39
N GLU A 52 -15.78 -3.20 9.30
CA GLU A 52 -16.20 -4.60 9.20
C GLU A 52 -16.30 -5.24 10.60
N GLY A 53 -16.72 -6.51 10.69
CA GLY A 53 -16.98 -7.26 11.91
C GLY A 53 -15.76 -7.63 12.77
N ASN A 54 -14.76 -6.76 12.86
CA ASN A 54 -13.54 -6.94 13.64
C ASN A 54 -13.87 -7.24 15.12
N SER A 55 -13.29 -8.32 15.65
CA SER A 55 -13.59 -8.80 17.02
C SER A 55 -13.06 -7.87 18.12
N GLN A 56 -12.14 -6.97 17.78
CA GLN A 56 -11.63 -5.95 18.68
C GLN A 56 -12.57 -4.75 18.67
N GLN A 57 -12.89 -4.25 19.86
CA GLN A 57 -13.94 -3.24 20.05
C GLN A 57 -13.35 -1.95 20.62
N ILE A 58 -13.87 -0.81 20.16
CA ILE A 58 -13.59 0.51 20.69
C ILE A 58 -14.90 1.28 20.81
N ASN A 59 -15.10 2.02 21.91
CA ASN A 59 -16.27 2.89 22.15
C ASN A 59 -17.69 2.28 21.90
N GLY A 60 -17.82 0.96 21.84
CA GLY A 60 -19.08 0.23 21.61
C GLY A 60 -19.28 -0.28 20.18
N HIS A 61 -18.27 -0.21 19.30
CA HIS A 61 -18.30 -0.73 17.93
C HIS A 61 -17.01 -1.49 17.59
N PRO A 62 -16.97 -2.26 16.48
CA PRO A 62 -15.72 -2.79 15.93
C PRO A 62 -14.69 -1.70 15.65
N ALA A 63 -13.42 -2.02 15.89
CA ALA A 63 -12.31 -1.17 15.49
C ALA A 63 -11.92 -1.43 14.02
N TRP A 64 -11.62 -0.36 13.28
CA TRP A 64 -10.95 -0.41 11.96
C TRP A 64 -9.73 0.50 11.89
N GLY A 65 -9.23 0.94 13.05
CA GLY A 65 -7.94 1.61 13.19
C GLY A 65 -7.14 0.99 14.33
N SER A 66 -5.81 0.94 14.18
CA SER A 66 -4.90 0.58 15.25
C SER A 66 -3.54 1.27 15.12
N ILE A 67 -2.76 1.29 16.20
CA ILE A 67 -1.37 1.73 16.22
C ILE A 67 -0.48 0.59 16.70
N TRP A 68 0.54 0.27 15.91
CA TRP A 68 1.51 -0.79 16.16
C TRP A 68 2.84 -0.23 16.66
N ASP A 69 3.29 -0.75 17.80
CA ASP A 69 4.58 -0.43 18.43
C ASP A 69 5.66 -1.38 17.93
N ILE A 70 6.67 -0.83 17.24
CA ILE A 70 7.72 -1.61 16.56
C ILE A 70 8.61 -2.35 17.57
N ALA A 71 8.90 -1.73 18.72
CA ALA A 71 9.82 -2.28 19.71
C ALA A 71 9.22 -3.47 20.48
N SER A 72 7.99 -3.34 20.99
CA SER A 72 7.31 -4.38 21.77
C SER A 72 6.50 -5.36 20.91
N ASN A 73 6.30 -5.06 19.62
CA ASN A 73 5.55 -5.86 18.66
C ASN A 73 4.08 -6.07 19.08
N LYS A 74 3.41 -4.95 19.41
CA LYS A 74 2.02 -4.92 19.91
C LYS A 74 1.23 -3.81 19.26
N ALA A 75 -0.04 -4.08 18.93
CA ALA A 75 -1.00 -3.04 18.56
C ALA A 75 -1.94 -2.65 19.72
N ASN A 76 -2.51 -1.45 19.61
CA ASN A 76 -3.67 -0.99 20.35
C ASN A 76 -4.69 -0.42 19.35
N VAL A 77 -5.99 -0.64 19.58
CA VAL A 77 -7.05 -0.04 18.76
C VAL A 77 -7.06 1.49 18.86
N LEU A 78 -7.46 2.15 17.79
CA LEU A 78 -7.52 3.61 17.66
C LEU A 78 -8.84 4.01 16.99
N GLU A 79 -9.47 5.08 17.50
CA GLU A 79 -10.76 5.57 16.99
C GLU A 79 -10.63 6.10 15.56
N VAL A 80 -11.53 5.66 14.69
CA VAL A 80 -11.76 6.17 13.34
C VAL A 80 -13.28 6.27 13.19
N TYR A 81 -13.80 7.32 12.52
CA TYR A 81 -15.24 7.59 12.49
C TYR A 81 -15.92 7.17 11.19
N SER A 82 -15.39 7.55 10.04
CA SER A 82 -15.95 7.10 8.76
C SER A 82 -15.22 5.92 8.15
N ASN A 83 -15.88 5.24 7.21
CA ASN A 83 -15.37 4.02 6.59
C ASN A 83 -14.16 4.30 5.69
N THR A 84 -12.96 3.94 6.16
CA THR A 84 -11.68 4.10 5.45
C THR A 84 -11.49 3.11 4.29
N PHE A 85 -12.45 2.22 4.02
CA PHE A 85 -12.33 1.24 2.94
C PHE A 85 -11.98 1.93 1.61
N CYS A 86 -10.86 1.54 0.99
CA CYS A 86 -10.45 2.02 -0.33
C CYS A 86 -10.08 3.52 -0.40
N SER A 87 -9.74 4.14 0.74
CA SER A 87 -9.11 5.46 0.79
C SER A 87 -7.77 5.50 0.03
N SER A 88 -7.31 6.72 -0.24
CA SER A 88 -5.89 7.03 -0.49
C SER A 88 -5.27 7.70 0.72
N GLY A 89 -3.95 7.82 0.78
CA GLY A 89 -3.31 8.54 1.87
C GLY A 89 -1.91 9.04 1.53
N MET A 90 -1.49 10.08 2.26
CA MET A 90 -0.22 10.76 2.03
C MET A 90 0.28 11.45 3.30
N HIS A 91 1.58 11.73 3.34
CA HIS A 91 2.21 12.56 4.36
C HIS A 91 1.99 14.06 4.05
N LEU A 92 2.07 14.90 5.08
CA LEU A 92 2.14 16.35 4.97
C LEU A 92 3.55 16.85 5.32
N PRO A 93 3.94 18.07 4.88
CA PRO A 93 5.28 18.62 5.10
C PRO A 93 5.75 18.64 6.55
N ASN A 94 4.84 18.83 7.51
CA ASN A 94 5.09 18.90 8.94
C ASN A 94 5.31 17.54 9.63
N GLY A 95 5.14 16.41 8.92
CA GLY A 95 5.19 15.07 9.51
C GLY A 95 3.84 14.50 9.95
N SER A 96 2.74 15.24 9.80
CA SER A 96 1.40 14.65 9.96
C SER A 96 1.00 13.85 8.72
N PHE A 97 -0.02 13.01 8.82
CA PHE A 97 -0.52 12.18 7.72
C PHE A 97 -2.01 12.42 7.50
N THR A 98 -2.44 12.25 6.26
CA THR A 98 -3.83 12.44 5.85
C THR A 98 -4.32 11.27 5.01
N THR A 99 -5.55 10.82 5.29
CA THR A 99 -6.27 9.76 4.58
C THR A 99 -7.51 10.38 3.92
N PHE A 100 -7.68 10.13 2.61
CA PHE A 100 -8.66 10.80 1.74
C PHE A 100 -9.64 9.80 1.14
N GLY A 101 -10.92 10.12 1.20
CA GLY A 101 -12.00 9.34 0.63
C GLY A 101 -12.24 8.04 1.38
N GLY A 102 -12.90 7.09 0.75
CA GLY A 102 -13.29 5.82 1.35
C GLY A 102 -14.59 5.27 0.76
N ASN A 103 -15.33 4.51 1.56
CA ASN A 103 -16.66 3.99 1.22
C ASN A 103 -17.75 4.73 2.01
N GLY A 104 -19.01 4.59 1.60
CA GLY A 104 -20.17 4.88 2.46
C GLY A 104 -20.20 3.95 3.69
N ALA A 105 -21.11 4.25 4.61
CA ALA A 105 -21.32 3.44 5.80
C ALA A 105 -21.85 2.03 5.44
N VAL A 106 -21.44 1.00 6.21
CA VAL A 106 -21.82 -0.40 5.95
C VAL A 106 -22.32 -1.12 7.19
N SER A 107 -23.23 -2.07 6.97
CA SER A 107 -23.73 -3.00 7.98
C SER A 107 -23.17 -4.41 7.72
N PRO A 108 -23.33 -5.38 8.66
CA PRO A 108 -22.68 -6.69 8.57
C PRO A 108 -22.88 -7.44 7.24
N GLY A 109 -21.83 -8.10 6.78
CA GLY A 109 -21.73 -8.66 5.42
C GLY A 109 -21.42 -7.62 4.34
N GLY A 110 -21.05 -6.38 4.70
CA GLY A 110 -20.82 -5.27 3.77
C GLY A 110 -22.08 -4.77 3.07
N ASN A 111 -23.24 -4.98 3.70
CA ASN A 111 -24.51 -4.41 3.26
C ASN A 111 -24.50 -2.88 3.46
N LEU A 112 -25.44 -2.17 2.85
CA LEU A 112 -25.60 -0.73 3.10
C LEU A 112 -25.91 -0.46 4.59
N GLY A 113 -25.35 0.62 5.13
CA GLY A 113 -25.62 1.08 6.49
C GLY A 113 -27.07 1.53 6.70
N SER A 114 -27.52 1.49 7.96
CA SER A 114 -28.90 1.76 8.40
C SER A 114 -29.55 3.08 7.94
N VAL A 115 -28.76 4.12 7.60
CA VAL A 115 -29.27 5.43 7.16
C VAL A 115 -28.74 5.74 5.75
N LEU A 116 -29.56 5.44 4.74
CA LEU A 116 -29.21 5.65 3.33
C LEU A 116 -28.94 7.12 2.97
N ASN A 117 -28.00 7.34 2.07
CA ASN A 117 -27.81 8.63 1.40
C ASN A 117 -28.95 8.92 0.40
N PRO A 118 -29.18 10.19 0.01
CA PRO A 118 -30.07 10.54 -1.09
C PRO A 118 -29.72 9.75 -2.37
N GLY A 119 -30.72 9.07 -2.94
CA GLY A 119 -30.53 8.17 -4.09
C GLY A 119 -30.30 6.69 -3.74
N GLY A 120 -30.08 6.35 -2.46
CA GLY A 120 -30.12 4.97 -1.95
C GLY A 120 -28.95 4.04 -2.30
N GLY A 121 -28.06 4.44 -3.21
CA GLY A 121 -26.89 3.63 -3.63
C GLY A 121 -25.69 3.63 -2.68
N SER A 122 -25.79 4.31 -1.53
CA SER A 122 -24.80 4.34 -0.45
C SER A 122 -25.49 4.73 0.86
N ALA A 123 -24.78 4.66 2.01
CA ALA A 123 -25.31 5.07 3.30
C ALA A 123 -24.42 6.11 4.00
N SER A 124 -25.08 6.99 4.76
CA SER A 124 -24.50 8.04 5.59
C SER A 124 -23.99 7.53 6.95
N TYR A 125 -24.64 6.51 7.52
CA TYR A 125 -24.36 5.95 8.84
C TYR A 125 -24.90 4.52 9.00
N ASP A 126 -24.19 3.65 9.74
CA ASP A 126 -24.73 2.38 10.25
C ASP A 126 -24.86 2.31 11.78
N ALA A 127 -25.96 1.76 12.28
CA ALA A 127 -26.23 1.61 13.71
C ALA A 127 -25.53 0.40 14.37
N THR A 128 -25.01 -0.55 13.59
CA THR A 128 -24.32 -1.77 14.10
C THR A 128 -22.82 -1.55 14.20
N TYR A 129 -22.20 -0.99 13.16
CA TYR A 129 -20.78 -0.66 13.14
C TYR A 129 -20.47 0.78 13.58
N GLN A 130 -21.48 1.64 13.71
CA GLN A 130 -21.34 3.05 14.08
C GLN A 130 -20.42 3.85 13.13
N ASP A 131 -20.20 3.34 11.91
CA ASP A 131 -19.40 3.99 10.87
C ASP A 131 -20.21 5.05 10.12
N TYR A 132 -19.51 6.07 9.65
CA TYR A 132 -20.04 7.16 8.84
C TYR A 132 -19.56 7.06 7.38
N ASP A 133 -20.24 7.77 6.47
CA ASP A 133 -19.81 7.90 5.07
C ASP A 133 -18.41 8.50 4.95
N GLY A 134 -17.48 7.69 4.46
CA GLY A 134 -16.09 8.04 4.23
C GLY A 134 -15.79 8.55 2.82
N THR A 135 -16.72 8.48 1.87
CA THR A 135 -16.44 8.75 0.44
C THR A 135 -15.84 10.13 0.18
N ARG A 136 -16.16 11.13 1.02
CA ARG A 136 -15.63 12.51 0.94
C ARG A 136 -14.76 12.91 2.14
N ALA A 137 -14.45 11.97 3.02
CA ALA A 137 -13.74 12.25 4.26
C ALA A 137 -12.29 12.71 4.03
N ILE A 138 -11.83 13.63 4.86
CA ILE A 138 -10.41 13.95 5.01
C ILE A 138 -10.06 13.77 6.49
N ARG A 139 -9.28 12.72 6.77
CA ARG A 139 -8.90 12.30 8.13
C ARG A 139 -7.43 12.65 8.31
N ILE A 140 -7.11 13.52 9.26
CA ILE A 140 -5.75 14.00 9.53
C ILE A 140 -5.31 13.44 10.88
N ILE A 141 -4.06 13.01 11.00
CA ILE A 141 -3.48 12.58 12.27
C ILE A 141 -2.08 13.16 12.45
N ASN A 142 -1.82 13.71 13.64
CA ASN A 142 -0.50 14.17 14.08
C ASN A 142 0.13 13.03 14.89
N PRO A 143 1.13 12.30 14.36
CA PRO A 143 1.63 11.12 15.05
C PRO A 143 2.40 11.45 16.32
N CYS A 144 2.26 10.59 17.32
CA CYS A 144 2.91 10.74 18.61
C CYS A 144 3.95 9.63 18.87
N THR A 145 4.89 9.92 19.77
CA THR A 145 5.85 8.97 20.36
C THR A 145 5.44 8.62 21.79
N GLY A 146 6.09 7.62 22.40
CA GLY A 146 5.79 7.13 23.75
C GLY A 146 5.00 5.83 23.76
N SER A 147 4.40 5.44 24.89
CA SER A 147 3.66 4.16 24.92
C SER A 147 2.34 4.26 24.16
N ASN A 148 1.88 3.16 23.56
CA ASN A 148 0.58 3.14 22.89
C ASN A 148 -0.59 3.50 23.84
N SER A 149 -0.46 3.18 25.13
CA SER A 149 -1.41 3.61 26.16
C SER A 149 -1.47 5.14 26.30
N ASP A 150 -0.34 5.82 26.31
CA ASP A 150 -0.29 7.28 26.38
C ASP A 150 -0.91 7.89 25.12
N ILE A 151 -0.53 7.38 23.95
CA ILE A 151 -1.01 7.81 22.63
C ILE A 151 -2.54 7.66 22.51
N VAL A 152 -3.09 6.48 22.80
CA VAL A 152 -4.53 6.23 22.71
C VAL A 152 -5.32 7.00 23.78
N SER A 153 -4.70 7.34 24.92
CA SER A 153 -5.32 8.19 25.94
C SER A 153 -5.32 9.69 25.62
N ASN A 154 -4.56 10.13 24.59
CA ASN A 154 -4.39 11.53 24.24
C ASN A 154 -5.19 11.90 22.97
N PRO A 155 -6.27 12.69 23.07
CA PRO A 155 -7.08 13.06 21.91
C PRO A 155 -6.31 13.75 20.78
N ALA A 156 -5.21 14.47 21.09
CA ALA A 156 -4.39 15.14 20.09
C ALA A 156 -3.53 14.19 19.23
N CYS A 157 -3.42 12.92 19.64
CA CYS A 157 -2.72 11.85 18.92
C CYS A 157 -3.68 10.92 18.15
N GLY A 158 -4.98 11.17 18.20
CA GLY A 158 -6.00 10.42 17.45
C GLY A 158 -6.27 11.01 16.07
N TRP A 159 -7.13 10.34 15.29
CA TRP A 159 -7.61 10.88 14.04
C TRP A 159 -8.53 12.09 14.29
N TRP A 160 -8.23 13.19 13.61
CA TRP A 160 -9.12 14.33 13.45
C TRP A 160 -9.88 14.18 12.12
N GLU A 161 -11.20 14.24 12.20
CA GLU A 161 -12.11 14.18 11.05
C GLU A 161 -13.34 15.02 11.39
N ASN A 162 -13.77 15.89 10.47
CA ASN A 162 -14.98 16.70 10.65
C ASN A 162 -15.50 17.18 9.28
N ALA A 163 -16.48 16.46 8.72
CA ALA A 163 -16.99 16.73 7.38
C ALA A 163 -17.56 18.16 7.21
N ASN A 164 -18.12 18.78 8.25
CA ASN A 164 -18.63 20.16 8.19
C ASN A 164 -17.52 21.22 8.07
N VAL A 165 -16.29 20.89 8.48
CA VAL A 165 -15.12 21.78 8.45
C VAL A 165 -14.18 21.45 7.28
N LEU A 166 -13.97 20.16 7.01
CA LEU A 166 -13.08 19.67 5.98
C LEU A 166 -13.59 18.37 5.33
N GLN A 167 -13.85 18.44 4.03
CA GLN A 167 -14.25 17.33 3.18
C GLN A 167 -13.70 17.54 1.76
N MET A 168 -13.58 16.47 0.99
CA MET A 168 -13.22 16.51 -0.44
C MET A 168 -14.36 17.09 -1.26
N GLN A 169 -14.02 17.67 -2.41
CA GLN A 169 -15.02 18.20 -3.35
C GLN A 169 -15.82 17.08 -4.00
N LYS A 170 -15.18 15.92 -4.24
CA LYS A 170 -15.79 14.74 -4.85
C LYS A 170 -15.73 13.51 -3.93
N SER A 171 -16.68 12.60 -4.10
CA SER A 171 -16.63 11.25 -3.52
C SER A 171 -15.58 10.42 -4.25
N ARG A 172 -14.68 9.76 -3.51
CA ARG A 172 -13.59 8.95 -4.06
C ARG A 172 -13.35 7.66 -3.28
N TRP A 173 -13.51 6.56 -3.99
CA TRP A 173 -13.02 5.21 -3.67
C TRP A 173 -11.93 4.86 -4.73
N TYR A 174 -10.81 4.24 -4.34
CA TYR A 174 -9.65 3.95 -5.23
C TYR A 174 -9.08 5.18 -5.99
N SER A 175 -9.10 6.38 -5.42
CA SER A 175 -8.32 7.50 -5.96
C SER A 175 -6.82 7.35 -5.67
N SER A 176 -5.96 8.02 -6.43
CA SER A 176 -4.53 8.14 -6.10
C SER A 176 -4.19 9.46 -5.44
N ALA A 177 -3.20 9.43 -4.54
CA ALA A 177 -2.59 10.60 -3.94
C ALA A 177 -1.09 10.67 -4.28
N GLU A 178 -0.60 11.84 -4.68
CA GLU A 178 0.83 12.15 -4.86
C GLU A 178 1.08 13.61 -4.44
N PRO A 179 2.15 13.95 -3.69
CA PRO A 179 2.42 15.32 -3.27
C PRO A 179 3.18 16.11 -4.33
N LEU A 180 3.04 17.42 -4.31
CA LEU A 180 3.76 18.38 -5.15
C LEU A 180 4.96 18.99 -4.42
N ALA A 181 5.84 19.68 -5.15
CA ALA A 181 7.03 20.35 -4.60
C ALA A 181 6.75 21.40 -3.51
N ASN A 182 5.54 21.97 -3.49
CA ASN A 182 5.09 22.92 -2.45
C ASN A 182 4.42 22.23 -1.25
N GLY A 183 4.29 20.91 -1.24
CA GLY A 183 3.65 20.15 -0.17
C GLY A 183 2.12 20.07 -0.23
N THR A 184 1.45 20.59 -1.26
CA THR A 184 0.05 20.21 -1.52
C THR A 184 -0.01 18.79 -2.08
N ILE A 185 -1.15 18.13 -1.94
CA ILE A 185 -1.40 16.77 -2.42
C ILE A 185 -2.40 16.84 -3.57
N THR A 186 -2.11 16.15 -4.67
CA THR A 186 -3.05 15.94 -5.78
C THR A 186 -3.86 14.68 -5.50
N LEU A 187 -5.19 14.75 -5.66
CA LEU A 187 -6.12 13.62 -5.55
C LEU A 187 -6.73 13.33 -6.93
N ILE A 188 -6.45 12.14 -7.46
CA ILE A 188 -6.67 11.79 -8.87
C ILE A 188 -7.67 10.64 -8.97
N GLY A 189 -8.72 10.81 -9.77
CA GLY A 189 -9.57 9.70 -10.20
C GLY A 189 -10.41 9.05 -9.10
N GLY A 190 -10.74 7.78 -9.34
CA GLY A 190 -11.52 6.94 -8.44
C GLY A 190 -12.98 6.78 -8.88
N PHE A 191 -13.77 6.24 -7.96
CA PHE A 191 -15.19 5.94 -8.10
C PHE A 191 -15.97 6.78 -7.08
N VAL A 192 -17.24 7.07 -7.37
CA VAL A 192 -18.18 7.71 -6.44
C VAL A 192 -18.64 6.71 -5.34
N ASN A 193 -18.78 5.45 -5.72
CA ASN A 193 -19.07 4.27 -4.89
C ASN A 193 -18.35 3.04 -5.49
N GLY A 194 -18.11 1.98 -4.73
CA GLY A 194 -17.20 0.92 -5.14
C GLY A 194 -17.77 -0.38 -5.71
N GLY A 195 -16.95 -1.01 -6.55
CA GLY A 195 -17.17 -2.30 -7.18
C GLY A 195 -15.85 -2.91 -7.67
N TYR A 196 -15.93 -3.91 -8.55
CA TYR A 196 -14.78 -4.61 -9.10
C TYR A 196 -13.94 -3.77 -10.07
N ILE A 197 -14.58 -3.07 -11.03
CA ILE A 197 -13.95 -2.11 -11.94
C ILE A 197 -14.85 -0.90 -12.17
N ASN A 198 -14.26 0.22 -12.58
CA ASN A 198 -14.96 1.49 -12.73
C ASN A 198 -15.65 1.60 -14.10
N ARG A 199 -16.49 0.61 -14.47
CA ARG A 199 -17.29 0.62 -15.70
C ARG A 199 -18.42 -0.41 -15.76
N ASN A 200 -19.33 -0.21 -16.71
CA ASN A 200 -20.18 -1.27 -17.26
C ASN A 200 -19.59 -1.88 -18.55
N TYR A 201 -20.16 -3.02 -18.98
CA TYR A 201 -19.81 -3.67 -20.25
C TYR A 201 -21.04 -3.79 -21.17
N PRO A 202 -20.94 -3.38 -22.46
CA PRO A 202 -19.83 -2.65 -23.07
C PRO A 202 -19.66 -1.26 -22.44
N ASN A 203 -18.44 -0.70 -22.50
CA ASN A 203 -18.22 0.68 -22.06
C ASN A 203 -18.85 1.65 -23.07
N THR A 204 -19.95 2.29 -22.69
CA THR A 204 -20.69 3.27 -23.50
C THR A 204 -20.77 4.67 -22.89
N ASP A 205 -20.35 4.82 -21.63
CA ASP A 205 -20.23 6.11 -20.93
C ASP A 205 -18.89 6.15 -20.15
N PRO A 206 -17.76 6.27 -20.87
CA PRO A 206 -16.43 6.29 -20.23
C PRO A 206 -16.19 7.55 -19.39
N ALA A 207 -17.09 8.54 -19.42
CA ALA A 207 -16.96 9.78 -18.68
C ALA A 207 -17.59 9.69 -17.29
N THR A 208 -18.78 9.08 -17.14
CA THR A 208 -19.46 9.02 -15.84
C THR A 208 -19.85 7.60 -15.40
N GLU A 209 -19.88 6.63 -16.30
CA GLU A 209 -20.34 5.26 -16.05
C GLU A 209 -21.70 5.20 -15.32
N GLY A 210 -22.64 6.06 -15.75
CA GLY A 210 -23.95 6.23 -15.11
C GLY A 210 -23.92 6.99 -13.76
N GLY A 211 -22.82 7.68 -13.46
CA GLY A 211 -22.56 8.38 -12.20
C GLY A 211 -21.66 7.62 -11.21
N ALA A 212 -21.15 6.45 -11.57
CA ALA A 212 -20.24 5.66 -10.73
C ALA A 212 -18.77 6.14 -10.81
N ALA A 213 -18.34 6.74 -11.92
CA ALA A 213 -16.96 7.16 -12.14
C ALA A 213 -16.69 8.60 -11.68
N GLU A 214 -15.50 8.84 -11.11
CA GLU A 214 -15.04 10.18 -10.73
C GLU A 214 -13.76 10.55 -11.52
N PRO A 215 -13.89 11.05 -12.78
CA PRO A 215 -12.75 11.32 -13.66
C PRO A 215 -12.02 12.65 -13.36
N THR A 216 -12.32 13.33 -12.25
CA THR A 216 -11.67 14.61 -11.94
C THR A 216 -10.37 14.46 -11.16
N VAL A 217 -9.61 15.54 -11.14
CA VAL A 217 -8.51 15.81 -10.22
C VAL A 217 -8.86 16.99 -9.31
N GLU A 218 -8.48 16.90 -8.05
CA GLU A 218 -8.55 17.99 -7.06
C GLU A 218 -7.27 18.04 -6.20
N PHE A 219 -7.18 19.00 -5.29
CA PHE A 219 -6.00 19.20 -4.45
C PHE A 219 -6.36 19.37 -2.97
N PHE A 220 -5.45 18.97 -2.10
CA PHE A 220 -5.49 19.25 -0.67
C PHE A 220 -4.21 19.99 -0.20
N PRO A 221 -4.33 21.15 0.48
CA PRO A 221 -5.50 22.01 0.57
C PRO A 221 -6.03 22.44 -0.81
N SER A 222 -7.30 22.84 -0.87
CA SER A 222 -7.94 23.19 -2.16
C SER A 222 -7.30 24.42 -2.80
N THR A 223 -6.89 24.27 -4.05
CA THR A 223 -6.37 25.35 -4.92
C THR A 223 -7.43 25.92 -5.87
N GLY A 224 -8.66 25.37 -5.83
CA GLY A 224 -9.75 25.71 -6.75
C GLY A 224 -10.73 24.55 -6.95
N PRO A 225 -11.71 24.70 -7.85
CA PRO A 225 -12.68 23.64 -8.14
C PRO A 225 -12.00 22.42 -8.78
N ALA A 226 -12.47 21.22 -8.42
CA ALA A 226 -12.09 19.97 -9.06
C ALA A 226 -12.34 20.02 -10.59
N LYS A 227 -11.41 19.50 -11.39
CA LYS A 227 -11.46 19.58 -12.86
C LYS A 227 -11.41 18.19 -13.49
N GLN A 228 -12.17 17.96 -14.56
CA GLN A 228 -12.08 16.72 -15.33
C GLN A 228 -10.66 16.54 -15.90
N MET A 229 -10.10 15.35 -15.74
CA MET A 229 -8.85 14.92 -16.37
C MET A 229 -9.24 13.97 -17.52
N GLN A 230 -8.92 14.34 -18.75
CA GLN A 230 -9.34 13.57 -19.93
C GLN A 230 -8.68 12.19 -19.96
N PHE A 231 -7.45 12.07 -19.46
CA PHE A 231 -6.79 10.77 -19.28
C PHE A 231 -7.62 9.77 -18.45
N MET A 232 -8.37 10.23 -17.44
CA MET A 232 -9.21 9.34 -16.62
C MET A 232 -10.42 8.82 -17.40
N VAL A 233 -10.97 9.63 -18.32
CA VAL A 233 -12.03 9.23 -19.26
C VAL A 233 -11.48 8.27 -20.31
N ASP A 234 -10.33 8.60 -20.91
CA ASP A 234 -9.67 7.77 -21.94
C ASP A 234 -9.27 6.38 -21.40
N THR A 235 -9.02 6.25 -20.09
CA THR A 235 -8.61 5.01 -19.43
C THR A 235 -9.73 4.30 -18.64
N SER A 236 -11.00 4.67 -18.85
CA SER A 236 -12.17 4.20 -18.07
C SER A 236 -12.23 2.68 -17.87
N GLY A 237 -12.87 2.26 -16.77
CA GLY A 237 -12.87 0.89 -16.27
C GLY A 237 -11.63 0.53 -15.47
N LEU A 238 -10.44 0.74 -16.05
CA LEU A 238 -9.16 0.25 -15.52
C LEU A 238 -8.26 1.41 -15.09
N ASN A 239 -8.82 2.38 -14.37
CA ASN A 239 -8.15 3.62 -13.96
C ASN A 239 -8.03 3.81 -12.42
N SER A 240 -8.45 2.80 -11.67
CA SER A 240 -8.44 2.68 -10.22
C SER A 240 -7.01 2.69 -9.65
N TYR A 241 -6.73 3.56 -8.68
CA TYR A 241 -5.37 3.78 -8.15
C TYR A 241 -4.32 4.02 -9.26
N ALA A 242 -4.61 4.96 -10.18
CA ALA A 242 -3.68 5.39 -11.22
C ALA A 242 -2.26 5.70 -10.67
N HIS A 243 -1.21 5.07 -11.21
CA HIS A 243 0.14 5.17 -10.67
C HIS A 243 0.74 6.55 -10.98
N ALA A 244 0.86 7.39 -9.95
CA ALA A 244 1.26 8.79 -10.05
C ALA A 244 2.65 9.03 -9.41
N PHE A 245 3.52 9.76 -10.11
CA PHE A 245 4.86 10.14 -9.64
C PHE A 245 5.28 11.52 -10.16
N MET A 246 5.56 12.48 -9.27
CA MET A 246 6.16 13.77 -9.64
C MET A 246 7.58 13.65 -10.21
N MET A 247 7.83 14.33 -11.33
CA MET A 247 9.07 14.33 -12.13
C MET A 247 9.86 15.66 -11.97
N PRO A 248 11.18 15.69 -12.20
CA PRO A 248 12.03 16.86 -12.00
C PRO A 248 11.50 18.18 -12.58
N SER A 249 10.85 18.16 -13.75
CA SER A 249 10.30 19.34 -14.42
C SER A 249 9.17 20.05 -13.67
N GLY A 250 8.50 19.36 -12.74
CA GLY A 250 7.21 19.80 -12.17
C GLY A 250 5.99 19.16 -12.86
N ASN A 251 6.19 18.37 -13.91
CA ASN A 251 5.15 17.46 -14.40
C ASN A 251 5.03 16.23 -13.49
N MET A 252 3.88 15.57 -13.54
CA MET A 252 3.60 14.28 -12.92
C MET A 252 3.49 13.21 -14.00
N PHE A 253 4.25 12.13 -13.87
CA PHE A 253 3.96 10.91 -14.61
C PHE A 253 2.70 10.26 -14.02
N ILE A 254 1.74 9.88 -14.87
CA ILE A 254 0.53 9.15 -14.47
C ILE A 254 0.32 7.96 -15.43
N GLN A 255 0.01 6.77 -14.89
CA GLN A 255 -0.24 5.54 -15.64
C GLN A 255 -1.55 4.88 -15.17
N ALA A 256 -2.44 4.56 -16.12
CA ALA A 256 -3.73 3.91 -15.91
C ALA A 256 -4.09 3.09 -17.15
N ASN A 257 -4.89 2.02 -17.00
CA ASN A 257 -5.14 1.01 -18.03
C ASN A 257 -3.77 0.51 -18.59
N VAL A 258 -3.56 0.50 -19.90
CA VAL A 258 -2.22 0.40 -20.54
C VAL A 258 -1.53 1.76 -20.68
N SER A 259 -2.27 2.86 -20.72
CA SER A 259 -1.73 4.17 -21.11
C SER A 259 -0.92 4.86 -20.03
N ALA A 260 -0.11 5.83 -20.45
CA ALA A 260 0.67 6.71 -19.59
C ALA A 260 0.72 8.15 -20.14
N MET A 261 1.00 9.12 -19.27
CA MET A 261 1.22 10.51 -19.65
C MET A 261 2.18 11.23 -18.71
N LEU A 262 2.73 12.35 -19.19
CA LEU A 262 3.16 13.46 -18.34
C LEU A 262 2.00 14.46 -18.26
N TRP A 263 1.60 14.84 -17.05
CA TRP A 263 0.56 15.84 -16.80
C TRP A 263 1.12 17.00 -15.96
N ASN A 264 0.80 18.23 -16.34
CA ASN A 264 1.26 19.41 -15.64
C ASN A 264 0.20 19.89 -14.62
N PRO A 265 0.48 19.88 -13.30
CA PRO A 265 -0.52 20.18 -12.28
C PRO A 265 -1.00 21.64 -12.27
N ASP A 266 -0.17 22.59 -12.70
CA ASP A 266 -0.51 24.03 -12.70
C ASP A 266 -1.39 24.40 -13.91
N THR A 267 -1.05 23.90 -15.10
CA THR A 267 -1.73 24.22 -16.37
C THR A 267 -2.78 23.20 -16.79
N PHE A 268 -2.82 22.03 -16.14
CA PHE A 268 -3.67 20.88 -16.46
C PHE A 268 -3.40 20.28 -17.85
N ALA A 269 -2.27 20.62 -18.48
CA ALA A 269 -1.87 20.08 -19.77
C ALA A 269 -1.53 18.59 -19.67
N GLU A 270 -2.11 17.77 -20.55
CA GLU A 270 -1.84 16.33 -20.66
C GLU A 270 -0.97 16.05 -21.90
N ASN A 271 0.12 15.29 -21.71
CA ASN A 271 1.03 14.87 -22.78
C ASN A 271 1.16 13.34 -22.75
N ARG A 272 0.49 12.64 -23.66
CA ARG A 272 0.48 11.17 -23.74
C ARG A 272 1.89 10.62 -24.01
N LEU A 273 2.26 9.58 -23.28
CA LEU A 273 3.43 8.75 -23.53
C LEU A 273 3.00 7.47 -24.30
N PRO A 274 3.94 6.67 -24.84
CA PRO A 274 3.58 5.37 -25.41
C PRO A 274 2.87 4.46 -24.39
N ASP A 275 1.94 3.63 -24.86
CA ASP A 275 1.25 2.66 -24.00
C ASP A 275 2.19 1.56 -23.49
N MET A 276 1.83 0.98 -22.35
CA MET A 276 2.50 -0.16 -21.72
C MET A 276 2.62 -1.35 -22.70
N PRO A 277 3.82 -1.91 -22.93
CA PRO A 277 4.00 -3.06 -23.80
C PRO A 277 3.17 -4.28 -23.39
N ASN A 278 2.95 -5.15 -24.38
CA ASN A 278 2.32 -6.47 -24.21
C ASN A 278 0.87 -6.45 -23.68
N GLY A 279 0.23 -5.28 -23.54
CA GLY A 279 -1.14 -5.15 -23.06
C GLY A 279 -1.32 -5.35 -21.54
N VAL A 280 -0.22 -5.44 -20.79
CA VAL A 280 -0.25 -5.80 -19.36
C VAL A 280 -0.72 -4.61 -18.51
N ILE A 281 -1.95 -4.68 -18.01
CA ILE A 281 -2.50 -3.72 -17.04
C ILE A 281 -1.73 -3.84 -15.72
N ARG A 282 -1.36 -2.70 -15.13
CA ARG A 282 -0.62 -2.63 -13.86
C ARG A 282 -1.46 -2.12 -12.69
N VAL A 283 -2.35 -1.17 -12.93
CA VAL A 283 -3.22 -0.58 -11.90
C VAL A 283 -4.27 -1.59 -11.40
N TYR A 284 -5.07 -1.22 -10.38
CA TYR A 284 -6.13 -2.11 -9.87
C TYR A 284 -7.20 -2.36 -10.95
N PRO A 285 -7.75 -3.59 -11.08
CA PRO A 285 -7.52 -4.76 -10.23
C PRO A 285 -6.36 -5.67 -10.66
N ALA A 286 -5.66 -5.36 -11.76
CA ALA A 286 -4.50 -6.15 -12.19
C ALA A 286 -3.37 -6.14 -11.12
N SER A 287 -3.14 -4.97 -10.52
CA SER A 287 -2.22 -4.74 -9.38
C SER A 287 -0.82 -5.33 -9.59
N GLY A 288 -0.17 -4.98 -10.69
CA GLY A 288 1.27 -5.17 -10.87
C GLY A 288 2.06 -4.25 -9.94
N GLY A 289 3.20 -4.74 -9.45
CA GLY A 289 4.05 -3.99 -8.53
C GLY A 289 4.76 -2.83 -9.23
N VAL A 290 4.72 -1.65 -8.60
CA VAL A 290 5.31 -0.41 -9.13
C VAL A 290 6.26 0.24 -8.12
N ALA A 291 7.41 0.74 -8.61
CA ALA A 291 8.33 1.55 -7.81
C ALA A 291 9.18 2.48 -8.68
N MET A 292 9.43 3.70 -8.18
CA MET A 292 10.51 4.54 -8.69
C MET A 292 11.86 3.94 -8.24
N LEU A 293 12.79 3.76 -9.17
CA LEU A 293 14.15 3.28 -8.88
C LEU A 293 14.94 4.32 -8.07
N PRO A 294 15.95 3.91 -7.28
CA PRO A 294 16.73 4.83 -6.45
C PRO A 294 17.34 5.99 -7.25
N LEU A 295 17.11 7.21 -6.75
CA LEU A 295 17.61 8.45 -7.31
C LEU A 295 19.02 8.70 -6.75
N THR A 296 20.04 8.77 -7.60
CA THR A 296 21.45 8.74 -7.15
C THR A 296 22.30 9.77 -7.90
N PRO A 297 23.46 10.19 -7.34
CA PRO A 297 24.46 10.96 -8.08
C PRO A 297 24.85 10.29 -9.40
N ALA A 298 24.94 8.95 -9.42
CA ALA A 298 25.35 8.16 -10.57
C ALA A 298 24.33 8.14 -11.73
N ASN A 299 23.04 8.38 -11.45
CA ASN A 299 21.99 8.54 -12.47
C ASN A 299 21.49 9.99 -12.61
N ASN A 300 22.26 10.97 -12.09
CA ASN A 300 21.90 12.39 -12.03
C ASN A 300 20.51 12.65 -11.42
N TYR A 301 20.06 11.78 -10.50
CA TYR A 301 18.72 11.79 -9.91
C TYR A 301 17.56 11.70 -10.90
N ASN A 302 17.76 11.17 -12.12
CA ASN A 302 16.70 11.05 -13.11
C ASN A 302 15.73 9.89 -12.79
N PRO A 303 14.43 10.12 -12.58
CA PRO A 303 13.50 9.05 -12.30
C PRO A 303 13.40 8.03 -13.43
N THR A 304 13.46 6.77 -13.04
CA THR A 304 13.06 5.65 -13.87
C THR A 304 12.10 4.80 -13.04
N ILE A 305 10.96 4.45 -13.60
CA ILE A 305 9.88 3.75 -12.89
C ILE A 305 9.82 2.32 -13.40
N LEU A 306 9.82 1.35 -12.49
CA LEU A 306 9.69 -0.08 -12.75
C LEU A 306 8.24 -0.52 -12.51
N PHE A 307 7.72 -1.33 -13.43
CA PHE A 307 6.42 -2.00 -13.32
C PHE A 307 6.62 -3.49 -13.57
N CYS A 308 6.08 -4.37 -12.72
CA CYS A 308 6.28 -5.81 -12.81
C CYS A 308 5.03 -6.60 -12.45
N GLY A 309 4.71 -7.64 -13.23
CA GLY A 309 3.49 -8.41 -13.05
C GLY A 309 2.22 -7.61 -13.39
N GLY A 310 1.07 -8.01 -12.84
CA GLY A 310 -0.25 -7.55 -13.30
C GLY A 310 -0.92 -8.58 -14.21
N SER A 311 -1.75 -8.14 -15.17
CA SER A 311 -2.54 -9.05 -16.01
C SER A 311 -2.92 -8.42 -17.36
N ASP A 312 -2.97 -9.25 -18.40
CA ASP A 312 -3.24 -8.94 -19.81
C ASP A 312 -4.56 -9.57 -20.31
N MET A 313 -5.56 -9.73 -19.42
CA MET A 313 -6.87 -10.29 -19.76
C MET A 313 -7.55 -9.54 -20.93
N PRO A 314 -8.28 -10.27 -21.82
CA PRO A 314 -9.16 -9.68 -22.83
C PRO A 314 -10.16 -8.67 -22.24
N GLU A 315 -10.50 -7.66 -23.03
CA GLU A 315 -11.37 -6.54 -22.64
C GLU A 315 -12.79 -6.95 -22.17
N TYR A 316 -13.26 -8.15 -22.55
CA TYR A 316 -14.50 -8.76 -22.04
C TYR A 316 -14.35 -9.36 -20.65
N ASP A 317 -13.21 -9.99 -20.35
CA ASP A 317 -13.01 -10.85 -19.20
C ASP A 317 -12.93 -10.08 -17.88
N TRP A 318 -12.47 -8.82 -17.93
CA TRP A 318 -12.56 -7.85 -16.82
C TRP A 318 -14.02 -7.59 -16.38
N GLY A 319 -15.01 -7.88 -17.23
CA GLY A 319 -16.42 -7.81 -16.88
C GLY A 319 -16.91 -6.40 -16.59
N ASN A 320 -17.53 -6.22 -15.42
CA ASN A 320 -18.19 -4.97 -15.05
C ASN A 320 -18.00 -4.63 -13.56
N TYR A 321 -18.62 -3.53 -13.15
CA TYR A 321 -18.70 -3.04 -11.78
C TYR A 321 -18.99 -4.09 -10.71
N SER A 322 -19.77 -5.14 -11.00
CA SER A 322 -20.17 -6.14 -10.01
C SER A 322 -19.18 -7.30 -9.88
N TRP A 323 -18.61 -7.79 -10.99
CA TRP A 323 -17.69 -8.94 -11.02
C TRP A 323 -17.01 -9.11 -12.40
N PRO A 324 -15.87 -9.82 -12.45
CA PRO A 324 -15.27 -10.25 -13.73
C PRO A 324 -16.18 -11.24 -14.47
N PHE A 325 -16.01 -11.31 -15.79
CA PHE A 325 -16.74 -12.25 -16.65
C PHE A 325 -16.03 -13.60 -16.85
N VAL A 326 -14.85 -13.76 -16.25
CA VAL A 326 -14.09 -15.01 -16.18
C VAL A 326 -13.79 -15.41 -14.73
N ASP A 327 -13.51 -16.67 -14.50
CA ASP A 327 -12.92 -17.21 -13.27
C ASP A 327 -11.45 -16.74 -13.14
N THR A 328 -11.24 -15.50 -12.69
CA THR A 328 -9.93 -14.83 -12.69
C THR A 328 -8.84 -15.64 -12.00
N TRP A 329 -9.15 -16.36 -10.92
CA TRP A 329 -8.21 -17.25 -10.21
C TRP A 329 -7.63 -18.37 -11.08
N ALA A 330 -8.22 -18.67 -12.24
CA ALA A 330 -7.67 -19.60 -13.24
C ALA A 330 -6.71 -18.92 -14.24
N VAL A 331 -6.81 -17.60 -14.43
CA VAL A 331 -5.97 -16.82 -15.34
C VAL A 331 -4.60 -16.57 -14.70
N PRO A 332 -3.47 -16.93 -15.33
CA PRO A 332 -2.14 -16.60 -14.81
C PRO A 332 -1.92 -15.08 -14.77
N ALA A 333 -1.30 -14.57 -13.71
CA ALA A 333 -0.78 -13.22 -13.71
C ALA A 333 0.47 -13.14 -14.60
N SER A 334 0.82 -11.94 -15.04
CA SER A 334 2.03 -11.72 -15.84
C SER A 334 3.31 -11.89 -15.01
N LYS A 335 4.42 -12.17 -15.70
CA LYS A 335 5.80 -12.04 -15.19
C LYS A 335 6.50 -10.77 -15.69
N ASP A 336 5.94 -10.15 -16.72
CA ASP A 336 6.56 -9.09 -17.50
C ASP A 336 7.00 -7.91 -16.63
N CYS A 337 8.23 -7.43 -16.84
CA CYS A 337 8.75 -6.22 -16.21
C CYS A 337 9.15 -5.17 -17.24
N GLN A 338 8.71 -3.93 -17.04
CA GLN A 338 9.04 -2.77 -17.89
C GLN A 338 9.64 -1.64 -17.05
N ARG A 339 10.61 -0.92 -17.63
CA ARG A 339 11.02 0.41 -17.16
C ARG A 339 10.55 1.49 -18.13
N ILE A 340 10.25 2.68 -17.60
CA ILE A 340 10.24 3.93 -18.36
C ILE A 340 11.03 5.01 -17.62
N THR A 341 11.75 5.83 -18.38
CA THR A 341 12.36 7.09 -17.92
C THR A 341 11.50 8.22 -18.51
N PRO A 342 10.59 8.85 -17.75
CA PRO A 342 9.63 9.80 -18.33
C PRO A 342 10.27 11.10 -18.83
N GLU A 343 11.44 11.47 -18.31
CA GLU A 343 12.18 12.68 -18.71
C GLU A 343 13.65 12.34 -19.06
N PRO A 344 13.94 11.80 -20.27
CA PRO A 344 15.31 11.47 -20.67
C PRO A 344 16.23 12.70 -20.76
N LEU A 345 17.36 12.67 -20.04
CA LEU A 345 18.31 13.79 -19.98
C LEU A 345 19.06 14.06 -21.29
N ASP A 346 19.01 13.13 -22.24
CA ASP A 346 19.56 13.29 -23.59
C ASP A 346 18.59 13.96 -24.58
N GLY A 347 17.36 14.28 -24.14
CA GLY A 347 16.31 14.84 -24.98
C GLY A 347 15.64 13.83 -25.92
N SER A 348 15.87 12.53 -25.74
CA SER A 348 15.15 11.48 -26.46
C SER A 348 13.68 11.40 -26.04
N SER A 349 12.83 10.84 -26.90
CA SER A 349 11.43 10.58 -26.57
C SER A 349 11.33 9.45 -25.53
N PRO A 350 10.49 9.57 -24.48
CA PRO A 350 10.31 8.51 -23.49
C PRO A 350 9.83 7.22 -24.14
N THR A 351 10.46 6.10 -23.78
CA THR A 351 10.16 4.77 -24.32
C THR A 351 10.17 3.72 -23.21
N TRP A 352 9.36 2.68 -23.38
CA TRP A 352 9.36 1.51 -22.51
C TRP A 352 10.52 0.57 -22.86
N VAL A 353 11.15 0.02 -21.82
CA VAL A 353 12.29 -0.91 -21.94
C VAL A 353 11.99 -2.17 -21.13
N GLN A 354 11.90 -3.32 -21.81
CA GLN A 354 11.79 -4.63 -21.17
C GLN A 354 12.94 -4.81 -20.19
N ASP A 355 12.65 -5.18 -18.95
CA ASP A 355 13.64 -5.52 -17.93
C ASP A 355 13.90 -7.03 -17.88
N ASP A 356 14.34 -7.52 -16.71
CA ASP A 356 14.28 -8.93 -16.34
C ASP A 356 12.89 -9.26 -15.79
N ASP A 357 12.24 -10.28 -16.34
CA ASP A 357 10.94 -10.76 -15.86
C ASP A 357 11.02 -11.27 -14.41
N LEU A 358 9.89 -11.20 -13.70
CA LEU A 358 9.74 -11.83 -12.38
C LEU A 358 10.01 -13.34 -12.45
N LEU A 359 10.68 -13.88 -11.42
CA LEU A 359 11.00 -15.31 -11.31
C LEU A 359 9.73 -16.19 -11.39
N GLU A 360 8.61 -15.69 -10.88
CA GLU A 360 7.28 -16.29 -10.83
C GLU A 360 6.20 -15.22 -11.08
N SER A 361 5.04 -15.60 -11.61
CA SER A 361 3.96 -14.65 -11.93
C SER A 361 3.44 -13.95 -10.68
N ARG A 362 2.98 -12.69 -10.79
CA ARG A 362 2.50 -11.96 -9.62
C ARG A 362 1.45 -10.88 -9.96
N THR A 363 0.22 -11.08 -9.52
CA THR A 363 -0.74 -9.99 -9.20
C THR A 363 -0.58 -9.64 -7.73
N MET A 364 -0.84 -8.39 -7.34
CA MET A 364 -0.68 -7.84 -5.99
C MET A 364 0.73 -7.99 -5.40
N GLY A 365 1.75 -8.01 -6.27
CA GLY A 365 3.14 -7.98 -5.85
C GLY A 365 3.55 -6.57 -5.45
N GLN A 366 4.06 -6.38 -4.23
CA GLN A 366 4.31 -5.06 -3.67
C GLN A 366 5.81 -4.77 -3.60
N LEU A 367 6.24 -3.64 -4.19
CA LEU A 367 7.64 -3.24 -4.32
C LEU A 367 8.08 -2.27 -3.22
N ILE A 368 9.05 -2.67 -2.40
CA ILE A 368 9.57 -1.90 -1.26
C ILE A 368 11.03 -1.51 -1.50
N SER A 369 11.34 -0.21 -1.50
CA SER A 369 12.71 0.29 -1.65
C SER A 369 13.53 0.07 -0.37
N LEU A 370 14.75 -0.47 -0.48
CA LEU A 370 15.61 -0.81 0.65
C LEU A 370 16.84 0.12 0.81
N PRO A 371 17.42 0.24 2.03
CA PRO A 371 18.62 1.05 2.33
C PRO A 371 19.91 0.69 1.60
N ASP A 372 19.99 -0.46 0.93
CA ASP A 372 21.13 -0.87 0.10
C ASP A 372 20.96 -0.54 -1.39
N GLY A 373 19.88 0.18 -1.75
CA GLY A 373 19.54 0.50 -3.13
C GLY A 373 18.91 -0.65 -3.92
N THR A 374 18.61 -1.78 -3.28
CA THR A 374 17.78 -2.83 -3.88
C THR A 374 16.29 -2.57 -3.63
N ILE A 375 15.42 -3.33 -4.32
CA ILE A 375 13.97 -3.30 -4.15
C ILE A 375 13.48 -4.71 -3.84
N LEU A 376 12.68 -4.86 -2.80
CA LEU A 376 12.05 -6.13 -2.42
C LEU A 376 10.69 -6.26 -3.10
N VAL A 377 10.35 -7.42 -3.66
CA VAL A 377 8.95 -7.82 -3.94
C VAL A 377 8.46 -8.82 -2.89
N VAL A 378 7.29 -8.52 -2.32
CA VAL A 378 6.51 -9.34 -1.38
C VAL A 378 5.05 -9.41 -1.84
N ASN A 379 4.23 -10.19 -1.13
CA ASN A 379 2.78 -10.32 -1.34
C ASN A 379 2.38 -10.85 -2.73
N GLY A 380 1.08 -11.10 -2.92
CA GLY A 380 0.50 -11.42 -4.21
C GLY A 380 0.25 -12.90 -4.51
N GLY A 381 -0.33 -13.14 -5.68
CA GLY A 381 -0.72 -14.47 -6.19
C GLY A 381 -0.20 -14.74 -7.60
N LEU A 382 0.04 -16.01 -7.93
CA LEU A 382 0.44 -16.49 -9.25
C LEU A 382 -0.63 -16.24 -10.33
N ASN A 383 -1.90 -16.16 -9.92
CA ASN A 383 -3.09 -16.11 -10.78
C ASN A 383 -4.12 -15.09 -10.28
N GLY A 384 -4.87 -14.52 -11.21
CA GLY A 384 -6.04 -13.67 -10.98
C GLY A 384 -5.74 -12.20 -10.74
N THR A 385 -6.63 -11.55 -9.97
CA THR A 385 -6.64 -10.10 -9.77
C THR A 385 -6.85 -9.75 -8.29
N ALA A 386 -6.56 -8.50 -7.94
CA ALA A 386 -7.13 -7.86 -6.77
C ALA A 386 -8.66 -7.84 -6.81
N GLY A 387 -9.29 -7.53 -5.67
CA GLY A 387 -10.74 -7.57 -5.49
C GLY A 387 -11.23 -8.85 -4.81
N TYR A 388 -12.52 -8.84 -4.46
CA TYR A 388 -13.29 -9.99 -4.03
C TYR A 388 -14.68 -9.95 -4.69
N ALA A 389 -15.33 -11.10 -4.85
CA ALA A 389 -16.72 -11.20 -5.27
C ALA A 389 -17.36 -12.51 -4.78
N GLU A 390 -18.69 -12.56 -4.67
CA GLU A 390 -19.41 -13.80 -4.36
C GLU A 390 -19.62 -14.71 -5.58
N ARG A 391 -19.31 -14.23 -6.78
CA ARG A 391 -19.52 -14.90 -8.07
C ARG A 391 -18.64 -14.30 -9.16
N THR A 392 -18.58 -14.98 -10.29
CA THR A 392 -18.18 -14.43 -11.60
C THR A 392 -19.33 -14.68 -12.59
N LEU A 393 -19.21 -14.25 -13.85
CA LEU A 393 -20.19 -14.64 -14.87
C LEU A 393 -20.18 -16.17 -15.15
N THR A 394 -19.01 -16.82 -15.05
CA THR A 394 -18.82 -18.25 -15.27
C THR A 394 -19.10 -19.12 -14.03
N THR A 395 -18.90 -18.57 -12.83
CA THR A 395 -19.16 -19.20 -11.53
C THR A 395 -20.27 -18.41 -10.81
N PRO A 396 -21.56 -18.66 -11.13
CA PRO A 396 -22.66 -17.75 -10.78
C PRO A 396 -23.12 -17.80 -9.30
N THR A 397 -22.58 -18.70 -8.47
CA THR A 397 -22.96 -18.82 -7.05
C THR A 397 -21.75 -19.01 -6.13
N TYR A 398 -21.82 -18.43 -4.92
CA TYR A 398 -20.76 -18.50 -3.93
C TYR A 398 -20.37 -19.93 -3.53
N ALA A 399 -21.32 -20.86 -3.53
CA ALA A 399 -21.08 -22.28 -3.23
C ALA A 399 -20.18 -23.00 -4.27
N GLN A 400 -19.93 -22.37 -5.42
CA GLN A 400 -19.03 -22.87 -6.47
C GLN A 400 -17.65 -22.18 -6.44
N MET A 401 -17.49 -21.06 -5.71
CA MET A 401 -16.25 -20.29 -5.64
C MET A 401 -15.16 -21.08 -4.89
N PRO A 402 -14.06 -21.49 -5.54
CA PRO A 402 -13.12 -22.47 -4.97
C PRO A 402 -12.20 -21.92 -3.88
N TYR A 403 -12.17 -20.60 -3.66
CA TYR A 403 -11.25 -19.91 -2.75
C TYR A 403 -11.96 -18.93 -1.79
N GLY A 404 -13.25 -19.14 -1.54
CA GLY A 404 -14.10 -18.13 -0.93
C GLY A 404 -14.31 -16.97 -1.90
N MET A 405 -14.39 -15.73 -1.39
CA MET A 405 -14.67 -14.56 -2.25
C MET A 405 -13.45 -14.07 -3.06
N SER A 406 -12.28 -14.71 -2.95
CA SER A 406 -11.05 -14.22 -3.56
C SER A 406 -11.02 -14.37 -5.08
N LEU A 407 -10.66 -13.29 -5.78
CA LEU A 407 -10.46 -13.25 -7.23
C LEU A 407 -9.02 -13.60 -7.66
N ALA A 408 -8.20 -14.14 -6.75
CA ALA A 408 -6.83 -14.57 -6.99
C ALA A 408 -6.52 -15.96 -6.40
N ALA A 409 -5.46 -16.59 -6.89
CA ALA A 409 -4.99 -17.88 -6.39
C ALA A 409 -3.46 -18.05 -6.48
N GLY A 410 -2.97 -19.10 -5.82
CA GLY A 410 -1.54 -19.42 -5.72
C GLY A 410 -0.74 -18.35 -4.98
N PRO A 411 -0.94 -18.14 -3.66
CA PRO A 411 -0.26 -17.09 -2.91
C PRO A 411 1.28 -17.25 -2.94
N VAL A 412 2.00 -16.18 -3.30
CA VAL A 412 3.45 -16.21 -3.50
C VAL A 412 4.18 -15.78 -2.23
N GLY A 413 4.16 -16.67 -1.23
CA GLY A 413 4.78 -16.42 0.08
C GLY A 413 6.30 -16.23 0.09
N ARG A 414 7.00 -16.46 -1.04
CA ARG A 414 8.43 -16.24 -1.16
C ARG A 414 8.71 -14.85 -1.76
N PRO A 415 9.52 -14.01 -1.09
CA PRO A 415 9.95 -12.73 -1.64
C PRO A 415 11.02 -12.92 -2.73
N SER A 416 11.32 -11.84 -3.44
CA SER A 416 12.52 -11.74 -4.28
C SER A 416 13.09 -10.33 -4.18
N ILE A 417 14.40 -10.20 -4.32
CA ILE A 417 15.10 -8.91 -4.31
C ILE A 417 15.56 -8.59 -5.72
N TYR A 418 15.37 -7.33 -6.10
CA TYR A 418 15.76 -6.73 -7.36
C TYR A 418 16.93 -5.78 -7.14
N ASN A 419 18.04 -6.03 -7.82
CA ASN A 419 19.17 -5.11 -7.88
C ASN A 419 19.12 -4.32 -9.20
N PRO A 420 18.77 -3.01 -9.20
CA PRO A 420 18.65 -2.23 -10.43
C PRO A 420 19.96 -2.09 -11.20
N ASN A 421 21.10 -2.26 -10.51
CA ASN A 421 22.47 -2.13 -11.01
C ASN A 421 23.08 -3.46 -11.46
N ALA A 422 22.40 -4.59 -11.23
CA ALA A 422 22.84 -5.88 -11.76
C ALA A 422 22.65 -5.96 -13.28
N ALA A 423 23.45 -6.82 -13.92
CA ALA A 423 23.41 -7.05 -15.36
C ALA A 423 22.04 -7.61 -15.78
N LYS A 424 21.58 -7.26 -16.99
CA LYS A 424 20.35 -7.84 -17.54
C LYS A 424 20.49 -9.38 -17.64
N GLY A 425 19.47 -10.10 -17.21
CA GLY A 425 19.46 -11.55 -16.98
C GLY A 425 19.85 -11.98 -15.56
N SER A 426 19.99 -11.05 -14.61
CA SER A 426 20.46 -11.35 -13.24
C SER A 426 19.93 -10.42 -12.15
N ARG A 427 18.95 -9.57 -12.43
CA ARG A 427 18.49 -8.53 -11.49
C ARG A 427 17.62 -9.06 -10.37
N TRP A 428 16.81 -10.08 -10.62
CA TRP A 428 15.97 -10.75 -9.63
C TRP A 428 16.67 -11.93 -8.97
N SER A 429 16.59 -12.02 -7.64
CA SER A 429 17.01 -13.21 -6.89
C SER A 429 16.11 -13.49 -5.69
N SER A 430 15.77 -14.77 -5.49
CA SER A 430 15.16 -15.29 -4.27
C SER A 430 16.14 -16.17 -3.46
N GLN A 431 17.45 -16.08 -3.74
CA GLN A 431 18.44 -16.98 -3.14
C GLN A 431 18.62 -16.68 -1.65
N GLY A 432 18.55 -17.73 -0.82
CA GLY A 432 18.66 -17.60 0.64
C GLY A 432 17.43 -17.01 1.33
N LEU A 433 16.36 -16.69 0.60
CA LEU A 433 15.15 -16.09 1.16
C LEU A 433 14.14 -17.17 1.59
N SER A 434 13.64 -17.06 2.82
CA SER A 434 12.59 -17.93 3.35
C SER A 434 11.21 -17.65 2.72
N THR A 435 10.27 -18.58 2.88
CA THR A 435 8.90 -18.48 2.36
C THR A 435 7.91 -18.36 3.52
N SER A 436 7.05 -17.34 3.50
CA SER A 436 5.91 -17.23 4.42
C SER A 436 4.85 -18.29 4.11
N SER A 437 4.18 -18.77 5.15
CA SER A 437 3.00 -19.63 5.04
C SER A 437 1.67 -18.86 5.03
N ILE A 438 1.69 -17.53 5.14
CA ILE A 438 0.49 -16.69 5.20
C ILE A 438 0.09 -16.24 3.79
N PRO A 439 -1.18 -16.44 3.35
CA PRO A 439 -1.63 -16.03 2.02
C PRO A 439 -1.87 -14.51 1.97
N ARG A 440 -0.80 -13.74 1.72
CA ARG A 440 -0.83 -12.28 1.52
C ARG A 440 -1.38 -11.93 0.13
N LEU A 441 -2.70 -11.96 -0.03
CA LEU A 441 -3.41 -11.63 -1.27
C LEU A 441 -3.98 -10.21 -1.17
N TYR A 442 -5.23 -10.03 -1.60
CA TYR A 442 -5.93 -8.75 -1.58
C TYR A 442 -6.04 -8.20 -0.15
N HIS A 443 -5.90 -6.88 0.02
CA HIS A 443 -5.76 -6.19 1.31
C HIS A 443 -4.58 -6.62 2.18
N SER A 444 -3.51 -7.16 1.58
CA SER A 444 -2.19 -7.14 2.22
C SER A 444 -1.46 -5.82 1.95
N SER A 445 -0.59 -5.43 2.88
CA SER A 445 0.28 -4.25 2.83
C SER A 445 1.69 -4.61 3.32
N ALA A 446 2.70 -3.86 2.87
CA ALA A 446 4.07 -4.01 3.34
C ALA A 446 4.86 -2.70 3.26
N MET A 447 5.79 -2.49 4.19
CA MET A 447 6.69 -1.33 4.16
C MET A 447 7.99 -1.51 4.95
N LEU A 448 9.01 -0.74 4.56
CA LEU A 448 10.28 -0.62 5.27
C LEU A 448 10.08 0.00 6.66
N LEU A 449 10.75 -0.56 7.68
CA LEU A 449 10.79 -0.06 9.06
C LEU A 449 12.10 0.69 9.38
N PRO A 450 12.18 1.45 10.48
CA PRO A 450 13.39 2.16 10.91
C PRO A 450 14.58 1.24 11.21
N ASP A 451 14.35 -0.02 11.60
CA ASP A 451 15.41 -1.03 11.75
C ASP A 451 15.86 -1.63 10.40
N GLY A 452 15.29 -1.19 9.27
CA GLY A 452 15.59 -1.73 7.95
C GLY A 452 15.03 -3.13 7.68
N SER A 453 14.24 -3.70 8.58
CA SER A 453 13.35 -4.84 8.24
C SER A 453 12.14 -4.35 7.44
N VAL A 454 11.36 -5.27 6.87
CA VAL A 454 10.12 -4.94 6.16
C VAL A 454 8.95 -5.58 6.89
N MET A 455 8.02 -4.75 7.37
CA MET A 455 6.74 -5.19 7.91
C MET A 455 5.84 -5.67 6.77
N ILE A 456 5.17 -6.80 6.98
CA ILE A 456 4.18 -7.40 6.08
C ILE A 456 2.96 -7.74 6.93
N ALA A 457 1.80 -7.21 6.56
CA ALA A 457 0.58 -7.35 7.35
C ALA A 457 -0.67 -7.38 6.45
N GLY A 458 -1.82 -7.71 7.05
CA GLY A 458 -3.10 -7.79 6.33
C GLY A 458 -3.20 -8.96 5.35
N SER A 459 -4.44 -9.20 4.93
CA SER A 459 -4.93 -9.97 3.78
C SER A 459 -6.41 -10.19 4.11
N ASN A 460 -7.32 -9.65 3.29
CA ASN A 460 -8.76 -9.78 3.51
C ASN A 460 -9.53 -9.85 2.18
N PRO A 461 -9.40 -10.93 1.40
CA PRO A 461 -10.14 -11.11 0.15
C PRO A 461 -11.62 -11.49 0.38
N ASN A 462 -12.30 -10.82 1.30
CA ASN A 462 -13.68 -11.09 1.74
C ASN A 462 -14.46 -9.78 1.92
N VAL A 463 -15.79 -9.83 1.84
CA VAL A 463 -16.66 -8.66 2.03
C VAL A 463 -16.71 -8.16 3.49
N ASP A 464 -16.55 -9.06 4.44
CA ASP A 464 -16.58 -8.87 5.90
C ASP A 464 -15.68 -9.97 6.54
N VAL A 465 -15.41 -9.89 7.84
CA VAL A 465 -14.43 -10.73 8.55
C VAL A 465 -14.75 -12.21 8.41
N ASN A 466 -13.85 -12.94 7.75
CA ASN A 466 -13.95 -14.39 7.60
C ASN A 466 -12.63 -15.08 7.97
N LEU A 467 -12.55 -15.56 9.21
CA LEU A 467 -11.41 -16.29 9.75
C LEU A 467 -11.40 -17.79 9.37
N THR A 468 -12.34 -18.26 8.53
CA THR A 468 -12.62 -19.70 8.32
C THR A 468 -12.55 -20.17 6.87
N THR A 469 -12.51 -19.23 5.91
CA THR A 469 -12.34 -19.51 4.48
C THR A 469 -10.90 -19.90 4.13
N ILE A 470 -10.66 -20.29 2.88
CA ILE A 470 -9.36 -20.76 2.38
C ILE A 470 -8.29 -19.65 2.35
N TYR A 471 -8.70 -18.41 2.05
CA TYR A 471 -7.87 -17.22 2.18
C TYR A 471 -8.52 -16.26 3.20
N PRO A 472 -8.31 -16.49 4.51
CA PRO A 472 -9.04 -15.79 5.55
C PRO A 472 -8.55 -14.35 5.75
N THR A 473 -9.42 -13.53 6.33
CA THR A 473 -9.03 -12.26 6.97
C THR A 473 -7.90 -12.53 7.97
N THR A 474 -6.80 -11.78 7.91
CA THR A 474 -5.68 -11.96 8.85
C THR A 474 -5.13 -10.66 9.42
N TYR A 475 -5.05 -10.61 10.75
CA TYR A 475 -4.40 -9.56 11.53
C TYR A 475 -2.93 -9.90 11.83
N GLN A 476 -2.42 -11.05 11.37
CA GLN A 476 -1.07 -11.48 11.71
C GLN A 476 -0.03 -10.57 11.03
N VAL A 477 0.89 -10.02 11.82
CA VAL A 477 2.05 -9.25 11.37
C VAL A 477 3.26 -10.17 11.23
N GLU A 478 3.98 -10.05 10.12
CA GLU A 478 5.29 -10.66 9.90
C GLU A 478 6.33 -9.57 9.62
N TYR A 479 7.57 -9.75 10.07
CA TYR A 479 8.70 -8.98 9.55
C TYR A 479 9.55 -9.88 8.66
N PHE A 480 9.89 -9.40 7.45
CA PHE A 480 10.98 -9.93 6.65
C PHE A 480 12.28 -9.23 7.04
N TYR A 481 13.32 -10.02 7.26
CA TYR A 481 14.69 -9.58 7.53
C TYR A 481 15.52 -9.72 6.26
N PRO A 482 15.87 -8.63 5.56
CA PRO A 482 16.65 -8.72 4.32
C PRO A 482 18.06 -9.28 4.54
N PRO A 483 18.79 -9.70 3.47
CA PRO A 483 20.12 -10.28 3.58
C PRO A 483 21.17 -9.41 4.29
N TYR A 484 20.98 -8.09 4.32
CA TYR A 484 21.84 -7.15 5.06
C TYR A 484 21.56 -7.07 6.57
N TYR A 485 20.51 -7.72 7.08
CA TYR A 485 20.00 -7.49 8.43
C TYR A 485 20.95 -8.08 9.49
N SER A 486 21.91 -7.27 9.92
CA SER A 486 22.97 -7.64 10.88
C SER A 486 22.66 -7.16 12.29
N SER A 487 23.21 -7.86 13.29
CA SER A 487 23.28 -7.44 14.69
C SER A 487 24.42 -6.46 14.97
N ASN A 488 25.47 -6.46 14.15
CA ASN A 488 26.49 -5.41 14.13
C ASN A 488 26.19 -4.43 12.99
N ARG A 489 25.99 -3.15 13.30
CA ARG A 489 25.49 -2.13 12.36
C ARG A 489 26.24 -0.82 12.51
N PRO A 490 26.25 0.03 11.46
CA PRO A 490 26.68 1.41 11.58
C PRO A 490 25.86 2.21 12.59
N VAL A 491 26.54 2.98 13.43
CA VAL A 491 25.94 3.91 14.40
C VAL A 491 26.35 5.33 14.02
N PRO A 492 25.65 5.98 13.08
CA PRO A 492 25.96 7.34 12.65
C PRO A 492 25.62 8.38 13.73
N THR A 493 26.42 9.45 13.75
CA THR A 493 26.12 10.68 14.49
C THR A 493 26.26 11.87 13.55
N GLY A 494 25.55 12.98 13.82
CA GLY A 494 25.60 14.19 12.98
C GLY A 494 24.49 14.31 11.92
N ILE A 495 23.60 13.32 11.82
CA ILE A 495 22.39 13.43 10.97
C ILE A 495 21.51 14.58 11.50
N PRO A 496 21.19 15.60 10.68
CA PRO A 496 20.35 16.72 11.09
C PRO A 496 18.87 16.31 11.14
N GLN A 497 18.08 16.97 11.98
CA GLN A 497 16.62 16.74 12.07
C GLN A 497 15.84 17.27 10.85
N THR A 498 16.46 18.11 10.03
CA THR A 498 15.89 18.65 8.80
C THR A 498 16.90 18.59 7.65
N LEU A 499 16.41 18.39 6.42
CA LEU A 499 17.21 18.45 5.20
C LEU A 499 16.65 19.53 4.27
N THR A 500 17.50 20.46 3.82
CA THR A 500 17.12 21.53 2.89
C THR A 500 17.29 21.09 1.43
N TYR A 501 16.77 21.88 0.50
CA TYR A 501 17.06 21.74 -0.93
C TYR A 501 18.27 22.60 -1.27
N GLY A 502 19.40 21.96 -1.53
CA GLY A 502 20.72 22.60 -1.55
C GLY A 502 21.09 23.25 -0.21
N GLY A 503 22.18 24.03 -0.21
CA GLY A 503 22.76 24.67 0.97
C GLY A 503 24.06 24.02 1.43
N ASN A 504 24.55 24.47 2.58
CA ASN A 504 25.77 23.99 3.22
C ASN A 504 25.73 22.47 3.46
N HIS A 505 26.87 21.81 3.25
CA HIS A 505 27.03 20.41 3.63
C HIS A 505 27.01 20.23 5.16
N PHE A 506 26.81 18.99 5.60
CA PHE A 506 26.84 18.59 7.01
C PHE A 506 27.64 17.30 7.19
N ASP A 507 28.23 17.11 8.38
CA ASP A 507 29.12 15.98 8.65
C ASP A 507 28.38 14.84 9.36
N ILE A 508 28.43 13.63 8.78
CA ILE A 508 28.06 12.38 9.47
C ILE A 508 29.34 11.66 9.90
N THR A 509 29.49 11.38 11.19
CA THR A 509 30.60 10.55 11.71
C THR A 509 30.15 9.11 11.91
N ILE A 510 30.93 8.17 11.35
CA ILE A 510 30.87 6.74 11.59
C ILE A 510 32.07 6.33 12.46
N PRO A 511 31.87 5.83 13.70
CA PRO A 511 32.97 5.36 14.55
C PRO A 511 33.54 4.04 14.04
N ALA A 512 34.83 3.78 14.31
CA ALA A 512 35.55 2.58 13.85
C ALA A 512 34.85 1.26 14.19
N SER A 513 34.09 1.19 15.29
CA SER A 513 33.32 0.02 15.73
C SER A 513 32.16 -0.36 14.79
N SER A 514 31.73 0.55 13.91
CA SER A 514 30.61 0.36 12.98
C SER A 514 30.87 -0.61 11.83
N TYR A 515 32.14 -0.92 11.55
CA TYR A 515 32.55 -1.73 10.40
C TYR A 515 33.85 -2.50 10.70
N SER A 516 34.26 -3.37 9.78
CA SER A 516 35.50 -4.14 9.89
C SER A 516 36.31 -4.05 8.59
N GLY A 517 37.64 -4.19 8.67
CA GLY A 517 38.55 -4.04 7.52
C GLY A 517 38.93 -2.59 7.23
N SER A 518 39.44 -2.30 6.03
CA SER A 518 40.02 -0.99 5.70
C SER A 518 39.00 0.14 5.70
N GLY A 519 39.34 1.26 6.36
CA GLY A 519 38.51 2.47 6.40
C GLY A 519 38.26 3.07 5.01
N ASN A 520 39.24 3.04 4.11
CA ASN A 520 39.06 3.55 2.74
C ASN A 520 38.03 2.74 1.94
N THR A 521 38.03 1.41 2.11
CA THR A 521 37.05 0.53 1.45
C THR A 521 35.65 0.72 2.03
N ALA A 522 35.53 0.83 3.36
CA ALA A 522 34.25 1.14 3.99
C ALA A 522 33.71 2.52 3.58
N ALA A 523 34.57 3.53 3.49
CA ALA A 523 34.21 4.87 3.05
C ALA A 523 33.72 4.89 1.59
N GLN A 524 34.46 4.23 0.69
CA GLN A 524 34.08 4.11 -0.72
C GLN A 524 32.77 3.32 -0.93
N ASN A 525 32.51 2.32 -0.09
CA ASN A 525 31.34 1.44 -0.16
C ASN A 525 30.19 1.90 0.76
N THR A 526 30.07 3.20 1.05
CA THR A 526 28.98 3.74 1.89
C THR A 526 27.96 4.52 1.08
N MET A 527 26.69 4.23 1.33
CA MET A 527 25.55 4.95 0.76
C MET A 527 24.76 5.64 1.89
N ILE A 528 24.40 6.90 1.68
CA ILE A 528 23.61 7.69 2.62
C ILE A 528 22.25 7.90 1.95
N MET A 529 21.24 7.15 2.39
CA MET A 529 19.96 7.01 1.71
C MET A 529 18.85 7.73 2.48
N VAL A 530 18.22 8.73 1.87
CA VAL A 530 16.98 9.35 2.33
C VAL A 530 15.82 8.56 1.73
N ILE A 531 15.11 7.80 2.57
CA ILE A 531 14.01 6.93 2.15
C ILE A 531 12.72 7.40 2.79
N ARG A 532 11.69 7.54 1.95
CA ARG A 532 10.30 7.68 2.35
C ARG A 532 9.60 6.37 1.99
N PRO A 533 9.19 5.54 2.96
CA PRO A 533 8.49 4.28 2.68
C PRO A 533 7.12 4.46 2.01
N GLY A 534 6.53 5.66 2.12
CA GLY A 534 5.22 6.00 1.56
C GLY A 534 4.06 5.58 2.47
N TRP A 535 2.86 5.62 1.91
CA TRP A 535 1.61 5.14 2.51
C TRP A 535 1.14 3.91 1.71
N THR A 536 1.02 2.75 2.36
CA THR A 536 0.79 1.46 1.68
C THR A 536 -0.68 1.07 1.66
N THR A 537 -1.19 0.68 0.48
CA THR A 537 -2.39 -0.16 0.36
C THR A 537 -2.44 -0.85 -1.01
N HIS A 538 -3.27 -1.89 -1.17
CA HIS A 538 -3.63 -2.46 -2.48
C HIS A 538 -2.42 -2.80 -3.39
N ALA A 539 -1.35 -3.31 -2.77
CA ALA A 539 -0.05 -3.64 -3.37
C ALA A 539 0.82 -2.47 -3.89
N MET A 540 0.55 -1.23 -3.48
CA MET A 540 1.37 -0.04 -3.84
C MET A 540 1.64 0.88 -2.64
N ASN A 541 2.71 1.67 -2.75
CA ASN A 541 3.14 2.62 -1.71
C ASN A 541 3.13 4.05 -2.27
N MET A 542 2.06 4.80 -1.99
CA MET A 542 1.91 6.19 -2.46
C MET A 542 3.00 7.08 -1.86
N GLY A 543 3.64 7.91 -2.71
CA GLY A 543 4.74 8.78 -2.31
C GLY A 543 6.03 8.07 -1.89
N GLN A 544 6.19 6.76 -2.14
CA GLN A 544 7.43 6.03 -1.83
C GLN A 544 8.59 6.51 -2.71
N ARG A 545 9.68 6.99 -2.08
CA ARG A 545 10.89 7.47 -2.77
C ARG A 545 12.16 7.07 -2.02
N SER A 546 13.25 6.89 -2.76
CA SER A 546 14.58 6.55 -2.23
C SER A 546 15.64 7.36 -2.96
N LEU A 547 16.43 8.15 -2.23
CA LEU A 547 17.39 9.09 -2.79
C LEU A 547 18.74 9.01 -2.05
N GLN A 548 19.84 8.86 -2.78
CA GLN A 548 21.19 8.85 -2.22
C GLN A 548 21.76 10.26 -2.14
N LEU A 549 22.15 10.74 -0.96
CA LEU A 549 22.85 12.01 -0.82
C LEU A 549 24.28 11.92 -1.37
N ASN A 550 24.64 12.89 -2.21
CA ASN A 550 26.02 13.04 -2.66
C ASN A 550 26.93 13.35 -1.47
N ASN A 551 28.09 12.70 -1.39
CA ASN A 551 29.00 12.84 -0.26
C ASN A 551 30.45 12.63 -0.66
N THR A 552 31.36 13.21 0.12
CA THR A 552 32.79 12.89 0.16
C THR A 552 33.16 12.50 1.58
N TYR A 553 34.40 12.07 1.84
CA TYR A 553 34.77 11.53 3.14
C TYR A 553 36.21 11.79 3.56
N THR A 554 36.41 11.89 4.88
CA THR A 554 37.70 11.90 5.57
C THR A 554 37.83 10.64 6.41
N VAL A 555 38.80 9.78 6.06
CA VAL A 555 39.16 8.58 6.82
C VAL A 555 40.23 8.93 7.85
N ASN A 556 39.92 8.77 9.15
CA ASN A 556 40.81 9.11 10.24
C ASN A 556 41.68 7.92 10.70
N LYS A 557 42.85 8.22 11.27
CA LYS A 557 43.82 7.23 11.77
C LYS A 557 43.32 6.31 12.89
N ASP A 558 42.28 6.72 13.60
CA ASP A 558 41.62 5.90 14.62
C ASP A 558 40.56 4.92 14.04
N GLY A 559 40.38 4.93 12.71
CA GLY A 559 39.37 4.14 12.01
C GLY A 559 37.99 4.80 11.94
N SER A 560 37.78 5.99 12.51
CA SER A 560 36.55 6.74 12.25
C SER A 560 36.52 7.29 10.82
N ILE A 561 35.32 7.47 10.28
CA ILE A 561 35.10 8.05 8.96
C ILE A 561 34.12 9.21 9.13
N VAL A 562 34.48 10.40 8.68
CA VAL A 562 33.58 11.54 8.58
C VAL A 562 33.14 11.67 7.12
N TYR A 563 31.84 11.66 6.86
CA TYR A 563 31.27 11.93 5.54
C TYR A 563 30.81 13.38 5.51
N HIS A 564 31.28 14.13 4.52
CA HIS A 564 30.81 15.46 4.21
C HIS A 564 29.64 15.33 3.23
N VAL A 565 28.42 15.53 3.72
CA VAL A 565 27.17 15.14 3.06
C VAL A 565 26.46 16.37 2.50
N ALA A 566 26.13 16.33 1.21
CA ALA A 566 25.29 17.36 0.61
C ALA A 566 23.86 17.28 1.14
N GLN A 567 23.19 18.42 1.16
CA GLN A 567 21.74 18.51 1.31
C GLN A 567 21.00 17.84 0.15
N MET A 568 19.66 17.79 0.19
CA MET A 568 18.88 17.27 -0.95
C MET A 568 19.22 18.05 -2.23
N PRO A 569 19.12 17.44 -3.42
CA PRO A 569 19.20 18.19 -4.68
C PRO A 569 18.28 19.42 -4.66
N PRO A 570 18.66 20.55 -5.28
CA PRO A 570 17.91 21.82 -5.23
C PRO A 570 16.64 21.79 -6.12
N ASN A 571 15.79 20.78 -5.94
CA ASN A 571 14.54 20.56 -6.67
C ASN A 571 13.58 19.68 -5.85
N ALA A 572 12.55 20.27 -5.26
CA ALA A 572 11.54 19.57 -4.46
C ALA A 572 10.57 18.69 -5.27
N ASN A 573 10.60 18.69 -6.61
CA ASN A 573 9.86 17.71 -7.41
C ASN A 573 10.50 16.32 -7.38
N ILE A 574 11.81 16.25 -7.12
CA ILE A 574 12.58 15.01 -7.05
C ILE A 574 12.27 14.25 -5.76
N PHE A 575 12.08 14.97 -4.65
CA PHE A 575 11.69 14.42 -3.36
C PHE A 575 10.93 15.49 -2.56
N GLN A 576 9.64 15.29 -2.34
CA GLN A 576 8.71 16.30 -1.82
C GLN A 576 8.94 16.63 -0.34
N PRO A 577 8.54 17.83 0.14
CA PRO A 577 8.70 18.21 1.54
C PRO A 577 7.83 17.34 2.46
N GLY A 578 8.38 16.94 3.60
CA GLY A 578 7.73 16.01 4.53
C GLY A 578 8.66 14.95 5.13
N PRO A 579 8.11 14.01 5.90
CA PRO A 579 8.88 13.01 6.65
C PRO A 579 9.67 12.06 5.74
N ALA A 580 10.85 11.66 6.19
CA ALA A 580 11.71 10.63 5.60
C ALA A 580 12.63 10.04 6.68
N PHE A 581 13.37 8.99 6.32
CA PHE A 581 14.37 8.34 7.18
C PHE A 581 15.73 8.33 6.48
N VAL A 582 16.78 8.73 7.20
CA VAL A 582 18.18 8.70 6.73
C VAL A 582 18.85 7.42 7.21
N PHE A 583 19.20 6.54 6.29
CA PHE A 583 19.99 5.33 6.55
C PHE A 583 21.43 5.54 6.07
N VAL A 584 22.41 5.08 6.86
CA VAL A 584 23.83 5.04 6.45
C VAL A 584 24.23 3.58 6.29
N THR A 585 24.44 3.17 5.04
CA THR A 585 24.66 1.78 4.64
C THR A 585 26.13 1.57 4.29
N VAL A 586 26.90 0.98 5.21
CA VAL A 586 28.35 0.76 5.09
C VAL A 586 28.61 -0.67 4.65
N ASN A 587 29.31 -0.87 3.52
CA ASN A 587 29.54 -2.20 2.93
C ASN A 587 28.24 -3.04 2.79
N GLY A 588 27.12 -2.39 2.48
CA GLY A 588 25.81 -3.04 2.34
C GLY A 588 25.02 -3.26 3.63
N ILE A 589 25.57 -2.98 4.82
CA ILE A 589 24.85 -3.09 6.10
C ILE A 589 24.31 -1.71 6.53
N PRO A 590 22.99 -1.51 6.65
CA PRO A 590 22.42 -0.24 7.09
C PRO A 590 22.48 -0.04 8.61
N SER A 591 22.61 1.23 9.00
CA SER A 591 22.23 1.72 10.32
C SER A 591 20.75 1.48 10.62
N ASN A 592 20.27 1.89 11.78
CA ASN A 592 18.86 2.26 11.89
C ASN A 592 18.63 3.58 11.12
N GLY A 593 17.44 3.77 10.57
CA GLY A 593 17.05 5.00 9.88
C GLY A 593 16.67 6.09 10.87
N THR A 594 17.32 7.25 10.79
CA THR A 594 16.99 8.41 11.61
C THR A 594 15.88 9.23 10.94
N TYR A 595 14.81 9.53 11.65
CA TYR A 595 13.69 10.33 11.16
C TYR A 595 14.09 11.80 10.93
N VAL A 596 13.70 12.36 9.78
CA VAL A 596 13.96 13.75 9.38
C VAL A 596 12.76 14.36 8.66
N ILE A 597 12.63 15.69 8.73
CA ILE A 597 11.74 16.45 7.83
C ILE A 597 12.55 17.00 6.66
N VAL A 598 12.14 16.67 5.43
CA VAL A 598 12.67 17.29 4.21
C VAL A 598 11.92 18.58 3.92
N GLY A 599 12.64 19.66 3.60
CA GLY A 599 12.09 20.98 3.34
C GLY A 599 11.79 21.80 4.60
N SER A 600 10.92 22.80 4.47
CA SER A 600 10.62 23.78 5.54
C SER A 600 9.69 23.28 6.65
N GLY A 601 9.03 22.14 6.42
CA GLY A 601 7.98 21.62 7.28
C GLY A 601 6.59 22.24 7.05
N ASN A 602 6.42 23.11 6.04
CA ASN A 602 5.14 23.77 5.76
C ASN A 602 4.70 23.55 4.30
N ILE A 603 3.42 23.79 4.01
CA ILE A 603 2.85 23.81 2.65
C ILE A 603 3.13 25.19 2.05
N GLU A 604 4.24 25.32 1.35
CA GLU A 604 4.72 26.58 0.75
C GLU A 604 5.75 26.30 -0.37
N THR A 605 6.02 27.32 -1.20
CA THR A 605 7.10 27.24 -2.21
C THR A 605 8.45 27.08 -1.49
N GLN A 606 9.09 25.92 -1.69
CA GLN A 606 10.29 25.55 -0.96
C GLN A 606 11.52 26.36 -1.41
N THR A 607 12.33 26.83 -0.47
CA THR A 607 13.58 27.55 -0.75
C THR A 607 14.63 26.61 -1.35
N MET A 608 15.06 26.90 -2.58
CA MET A 608 16.22 26.26 -3.21
C MET A 608 17.47 27.09 -2.93
N ASN A 609 18.46 26.50 -2.26
CA ASN A 609 19.74 27.14 -1.97
C ASN A 609 20.81 26.63 -2.97
N PRO A 610 21.88 27.41 -3.24
CA PRO A 610 23.04 26.91 -3.95
C PRO A 610 23.62 25.66 -3.26
N VAL A 611 24.04 24.66 -4.02
CA VAL A 611 24.71 23.46 -3.47
C VAL A 611 26.15 23.82 -3.11
N ASP A 612 26.54 23.51 -1.89
CA ASP A 612 27.88 23.77 -1.37
C ASP A 612 28.94 22.81 -1.96
N THR A 613 30.20 23.23 -1.95
CA THR A 613 31.32 22.44 -2.49
C THR A 613 31.85 21.49 -1.44
N LEU A 614 31.60 20.20 -1.63
CA LEU A 614 32.10 19.16 -0.74
C LEU A 614 33.65 19.13 -0.68
N PRO A 615 34.27 18.96 0.50
CA PRO A 615 35.71 18.73 0.64
C PRO A 615 36.20 17.53 -0.20
N ALA A 616 37.47 17.54 -0.61
CA ALA A 616 38.05 16.40 -1.33
C ALA A 616 38.22 15.17 -0.41
N ASN A 617 38.07 13.96 -0.95
CA ASN A 617 38.26 12.72 -0.19
C ASN A 617 39.66 12.62 0.43
N VAL A 618 39.74 12.37 1.74
CA VAL A 618 40.98 12.11 2.47
C VAL A 618 41.04 10.63 2.85
N LEU A 619 42.15 9.98 2.46
CA LEU A 619 42.39 8.55 2.65
C LEU A 619 43.51 8.32 3.67
N ASP A 620 43.38 7.28 4.49
CA ASP A 620 44.47 6.78 5.33
C ASP A 620 44.58 5.26 5.21
N SER A 621 45.73 4.75 4.77
CA SER A 621 45.95 3.32 4.52
C SER A 621 46.21 2.49 5.79
N SER A 622 46.40 3.13 6.94
CA SER A 622 46.53 2.48 8.25
C SER A 622 45.20 2.36 9.00
N ALA A 623 44.21 3.19 8.66
CA ALA A 623 42.88 3.19 9.24
C ALA A 623 42.10 1.90 8.96
N ASN A 624 41.60 1.26 10.02
CA ASN A 624 40.80 0.04 9.96
C ASN A 624 39.65 0.10 10.98
N GLY A 625 38.51 -0.47 10.62
CA GLY A 625 37.37 -0.65 11.51
C GLY A 625 37.61 -1.73 12.55
N SER A 626 37.18 -1.47 13.78
CA SER A 626 37.31 -2.32 14.96
C SER A 626 36.04 -3.14 15.29
N GLY A 627 35.00 -3.03 14.46
CA GLY A 627 33.77 -3.80 14.58
C GLY A 627 33.99 -5.30 14.30
N SER A 628 33.16 -6.14 14.91
CA SER A 628 33.21 -7.59 14.70
C SER A 628 32.71 -7.97 13.30
N SER A 629 33.50 -8.78 12.59
CA SER A 629 33.14 -9.33 11.29
C SER A 629 32.17 -10.51 11.44
N ASN A 630 30.86 -10.24 11.30
CA ASN A 630 29.83 -11.25 11.08
C ASN A 630 30.02 -11.88 9.69
N ASN A 631 31.05 -12.73 9.54
CA ASN A 631 31.48 -13.21 8.23
C ASN A 631 30.64 -14.40 7.73
N SER A 632 29.40 -14.11 7.33
CA SER A 632 28.51 -15.02 6.60
C SER A 632 28.80 -15.07 5.09
N SER A 633 29.95 -14.57 4.62
CA SER A 633 30.33 -14.65 3.22
C SER A 633 30.75 -16.08 2.83
N SER A 634 30.06 -16.65 1.85
CA SER A 634 30.46 -17.93 1.24
C SER A 634 31.69 -17.71 0.36
N ASN A 635 32.83 -18.26 0.76
CA ASN A 635 34.12 -18.11 0.04
C ASN A 635 34.08 -18.63 -1.41
N HIS A 636 33.78 -17.75 -2.37
CA HIS A 636 34.07 -17.97 -3.78
C HIS A 636 35.54 -17.61 -4.09
N THR A 637 36.46 -18.47 -3.64
CA THR A 637 37.88 -18.38 -4.00
C THR A 637 38.11 -18.91 -5.42
N GLY A 638 37.96 -18.03 -6.42
CA GLY A 638 38.35 -18.31 -7.79
C GLY A 638 39.87 -18.48 -7.90
N SER A 639 40.36 -19.72 -7.89
CA SER A 639 41.77 -20.05 -8.11
C SER A 639 41.95 -20.90 -9.37
N ASN A 640 42.77 -20.41 -10.30
CA ASN A 640 43.17 -21.17 -11.48
C ASN A 640 44.21 -22.22 -11.08
N GLY A 641 43.78 -23.48 -10.93
CA GLY A 641 44.68 -24.60 -10.67
C GLY A 641 43.94 -25.93 -10.80
N ALA A 642 44.23 -26.69 -11.86
CA ALA A 642 43.61 -27.98 -12.11
C ALA A 642 44.36 -29.13 -11.39
N PRO A 643 43.68 -29.96 -10.59
CA PRO A 643 44.20 -31.25 -10.11
C PRO A 643 43.52 -32.44 -10.81
N SER A 644 44.26 -33.52 -10.99
CA SER A 644 43.76 -34.78 -11.57
C SER A 644 42.87 -35.56 -10.61
N LEU A 645 41.78 -36.16 -11.10
CA LEU A 645 40.96 -37.09 -10.31
C LEU A 645 41.71 -38.41 -10.08
N SER A 646 41.79 -38.85 -8.81
CA SER A 646 42.04 -40.26 -8.47
C SER A 646 40.72 -40.97 -8.18
N HIS A 647 40.58 -42.20 -8.68
CA HIS A 647 39.35 -42.98 -8.53
C HIS A 647 39.38 -43.73 -7.19
N GLY A 648 38.60 -43.29 -6.18
CA GLY A 648 38.72 -43.90 -4.84
C GLY A 648 37.69 -43.52 -3.77
N ALA A 649 36.51 -42.99 -4.10
CA ALA A 649 35.50 -42.60 -3.09
C ALA A 649 34.03 -42.94 -3.40
N ILE A 650 33.73 -43.52 -4.57
CA ILE A 650 32.35 -43.90 -4.95
C ILE A 650 32.08 -45.32 -4.44
N GLY A 651 31.46 -45.43 -3.25
CA GLY A 651 31.07 -46.72 -2.68
C GLY A 651 30.28 -46.65 -1.36
N GLY A 652 30.59 -45.69 -0.48
CA GLY A 652 30.00 -45.64 0.87
C GLY A 652 28.55 -45.10 0.96
N ILE A 653 28.08 -44.34 -0.02
CA ILE A 653 26.87 -43.49 0.12
C ILE A 653 25.59 -44.17 -0.45
N VAL A 654 25.71 -45.14 -1.34
CA VAL A 654 24.55 -45.76 -2.03
C VAL A 654 23.78 -46.74 -1.12
N ALA A 655 24.45 -47.36 -0.14
CA ALA A 655 23.87 -48.40 0.71
C ALA A 655 22.84 -47.88 1.72
N THR A 656 23.01 -46.67 2.25
CA THR A 656 22.14 -46.10 3.30
C THR A 656 20.84 -45.50 2.76
N ALA A 657 20.83 -44.96 1.54
CA ALA A 657 19.64 -44.35 0.94
C ALA A 657 18.49 -45.34 0.73
N ILE A 658 18.80 -46.59 0.36
CA ILE A 658 17.81 -47.62 0.01
C ILE A 658 17.01 -48.09 1.23
N ALA A 659 17.64 -48.15 2.41
CA ALA A 659 16.99 -48.59 3.64
C ALA A 659 15.90 -47.63 4.15
N VAL A 660 16.08 -46.32 3.97
CA VAL A 660 15.15 -45.28 4.47
C VAL A 660 13.85 -45.26 3.65
N LEU A 661 13.94 -45.42 2.33
CA LEU A 661 12.78 -45.38 1.43
C LEU A 661 11.80 -46.53 1.68
N ALA A 662 12.30 -47.72 2.05
CA ALA A 662 11.45 -48.88 2.36
C ALA A 662 10.53 -48.64 3.57
N ILE A 663 11.00 -47.88 4.57
CA ILE A 663 10.25 -47.63 5.81
C ILE A 663 9.10 -46.65 5.55
N PHE A 664 9.34 -45.56 4.81
CA PHE A 664 8.28 -44.59 4.48
C PHE A 664 7.13 -45.18 3.66
N GLY A 665 7.41 -46.12 2.75
CA GLY A 665 6.37 -46.80 1.96
C GLY A 665 5.33 -47.55 2.80
N THR A 666 5.78 -48.22 3.88
CA THR A 666 4.86 -48.98 4.77
C THR A 666 3.94 -48.11 5.61
N ILE A 667 4.40 -46.92 6.02
CA ILE A 667 3.60 -46.01 6.87
C ILE A 667 2.48 -45.36 6.05
N LEU A 668 2.77 -44.91 4.82
CA LEU A 668 1.76 -44.32 3.93
C LEU A 668 0.64 -45.30 3.55
N GLY A 669 0.97 -46.58 3.31
CA GLY A 669 -0.01 -47.62 3.01
C GLY A 669 -1.07 -47.81 4.09
N PHE A 670 -0.71 -47.62 5.37
CA PHE A 670 -1.62 -47.85 6.50
C PHE A 670 -2.69 -46.76 6.66
N PHE A 671 -2.42 -45.52 6.24
CA PHE A 671 -3.37 -44.41 6.36
C PHE A 671 -4.50 -44.47 5.32
N PHE A 672 -4.21 -44.88 4.08
CA PHE A 672 -5.21 -44.90 3.01
C PHE A 672 -6.31 -45.97 3.20
N VAL A 673 -6.00 -47.10 3.83
CA VAL A 673 -6.98 -48.16 4.11
C VAL A 673 -8.05 -47.70 5.13
N ARG A 674 -7.70 -46.80 6.05
CA ARG A 674 -8.58 -46.42 7.17
C ARG A 674 -9.62 -45.35 6.85
N ARG A 675 -9.51 -44.65 5.72
CA ARG A 675 -10.39 -43.51 5.36
C ARG A 675 -11.65 -43.86 4.53
N ARG A 676 -11.87 -45.13 4.19
CA ARG A 676 -12.97 -45.60 3.30
C ARG A 676 -14.21 -46.20 4.00
N ARG A 677 -14.46 -45.88 5.28
CA ARG A 677 -15.59 -46.47 6.07
C ARG A 677 -16.34 -45.51 7.02
N VAL A 678 -16.66 -44.27 6.62
CA VAL A 678 -17.73 -43.47 7.28
C VAL A 678 -18.48 -42.58 6.27
N VAL A 679 -19.40 -43.15 5.48
CA VAL A 679 -20.46 -42.38 4.75
C VAL A 679 -21.71 -43.26 4.56
N THR A 680 -22.67 -43.25 5.51
CA THR A 680 -24.06 -43.74 5.29
C THR A 680 -25.02 -43.29 6.41
N GLN A 681 -26.27 -42.90 6.06
CA GLN A 681 -27.41 -42.51 6.95
C GLN A 681 -27.20 -41.20 7.76
N ARG A 682 -28.20 -40.36 8.11
CA ARG A 682 -29.68 -40.24 7.91
C ARG A 682 -30.01 -38.82 7.35
N HIS A 683 -31.06 -38.46 6.59
CA HIS A 683 -32.53 -38.67 6.59
C HIS A 683 -33.39 -37.51 7.22
N THR A 684 -33.84 -36.55 6.36
CA THR A 684 -35.20 -35.92 6.20
C THR A 684 -35.93 -35.09 7.30
N SER A 685 -36.72 -34.07 6.81
CA SER A 685 -37.73 -33.18 7.50
C SER A 685 -37.18 -31.97 8.28
N GLY A 686 -37.85 -30.81 8.50
CA GLY A 686 -39.16 -30.23 8.09
C GLY A 686 -39.86 -29.46 9.26
N THR A 687 -40.69 -28.37 9.15
CA THR A 687 -41.16 -27.50 8.04
C THR A 687 -41.97 -26.25 8.59
N LEU A 688 -42.25 -25.22 7.75
CA LEU A 688 -43.33 -24.16 7.81
C LEU A 688 -43.21 -22.85 8.66
N LEU A 689 -43.86 -21.79 8.14
CA LEU A 689 -44.27 -20.47 8.73
C LEU A 689 -45.83 -20.41 8.82
N PRO A 690 -46.49 -19.43 9.52
CA PRO A 690 -47.19 -18.30 8.83
C PRO A 690 -47.54 -16.98 9.63
N HIS A 691 -47.96 -15.90 8.91
CA HIS A 691 -48.98 -14.79 9.13
C HIS A 691 -49.44 -14.34 10.57
N GLU A 692 -49.86 -13.10 10.93
CA GLU A 692 -50.04 -11.73 10.31
C GLU A 692 -50.00 -10.61 11.43
N THR A 693 -50.52 -9.35 11.45
CA THR A 693 -51.64 -8.56 10.80
C THR A 693 -51.45 -7.01 11.02
N GLY A 694 -52.30 -6.11 10.44
CA GLY A 694 -52.41 -4.64 10.74
C GLY A 694 -53.60 -4.25 11.68
N PRO A 695 -54.26 -3.05 11.62
CA PRO A 695 -54.13 -1.88 10.70
C PRO A 695 -54.40 -0.43 11.28
N SER A 696 -54.45 0.59 10.39
CA SER A 696 -55.25 1.89 10.45
C SER A 696 -54.78 3.09 11.34
N VAL A 697 -55.13 4.39 11.15
CA VAL A 697 -55.65 5.28 10.04
C VAL A 697 -55.53 6.76 10.53
N GLY A 698 -55.40 7.78 9.65
CA GLY A 698 -55.69 9.19 10.00
C GLY A 698 -55.13 10.30 9.07
N ASP A 699 -55.97 11.31 8.77
CA ASP A 699 -55.73 12.49 7.89
C ASP A 699 -54.94 13.64 8.61
N ASP A 700 -54.64 14.85 8.10
CA ASP A 700 -55.22 15.67 6.99
C ASP A 700 -54.27 16.84 6.55
N ALA A 701 -54.65 17.58 5.48
CA ALA A 701 -54.35 18.99 5.08
C ALA A 701 -53.10 19.78 5.58
N GLU A 702 -52.47 20.74 4.89
CA GLU A 702 -52.35 21.24 3.49
C GLU A 702 -51.44 22.53 3.51
N ALA A 703 -51.03 23.03 2.33
CA ALA A 703 -50.76 24.46 1.98
C ALA A 703 -49.37 25.16 2.15
N SER A 704 -48.66 25.31 1.01
CA SER A 704 -48.08 26.56 0.43
C SER A 704 -47.06 27.42 1.26
N LYS A 705 -45.93 27.97 0.76
CA LYS A 705 -45.52 28.58 -0.53
C LYS A 705 -43.97 28.68 -0.56
N SER A 706 -43.24 28.24 -1.59
CA SER A 706 -42.89 28.93 -2.86
C SER A 706 -41.77 30.00 -2.79
N LEU A 707 -40.82 29.89 -3.76
CA LEU A 707 -39.83 30.88 -4.26
C LEU A 707 -38.43 30.95 -3.62
N ARG A 708 -37.43 30.59 -4.46
CA ARG A 708 -36.21 31.35 -4.87
C ARG A 708 -35.59 32.31 -3.83
N GLN A 709 -34.26 32.32 -3.67
CA GLN A 709 -33.30 32.64 -4.74
C GLN A 709 -31.88 32.13 -4.44
N ARG A 710 -31.09 31.81 -5.49
CA ARG A 710 -29.62 31.69 -5.38
C ARG A 710 -29.03 33.10 -5.29
N ASP A 711 -28.05 33.29 -4.42
CA ASP A 711 -26.88 34.12 -4.77
C ASP A 711 -25.62 33.48 -4.16
N THR A 712 -24.49 33.68 -4.82
CA THR A 712 -23.18 33.12 -4.46
C THR A 712 -22.37 34.11 -3.64
N ASP A 713 -21.50 33.65 -2.75
CA ASP A 713 -20.25 34.37 -2.53
C ASP A 713 -19.08 33.48 -2.10
N SER A 714 -17.85 33.99 -2.26
CA SER A 714 -16.61 33.22 -2.21
C SER A 714 -15.72 33.58 -1.01
N ALA A 715 -15.33 32.59 -0.20
CA ALA A 715 -14.43 32.79 0.93
C ALA A 715 -12.96 32.76 0.50
N SER A 716 -12.26 33.88 0.60
CA SER A 716 -10.80 33.97 0.47
C SER A 716 -10.12 33.66 1.81
N PHE A 717 -9.00 32.93 1.77
CA PHE A 717 -8.24 32.57 2.98
C PHE A 717 -6.99 33.45 3.15
N ALA A 718 -6.69 33.80 4.40
CA ALA A 718 -5.45 34.46 4.79
C ALA A 718 -4.41 33.44 5.28
N PRO A 719 -3.10 33.67 5.10
CA PRO A 719 -2.05 32.71 5.47
C PRO A 719 -1.88 32.62 6.99
N LEU A 720 -1.87 31.40 7.53
CA LEU A 720 -1.62 31.12 8.94
C LEU A 720 -0.11 31.19 9.26
N GLN A 721 0.26 32.01 10.24
CA GLN A 721 1.61 32.00 10.85
C GLN A 721 1.62 31.18 12.15
N ARG A 722 2.79 30.67 12.53
CA ARG A 722 2.98 29.74 13.66
C ARG A 722 2.76 30.41 15.04
N SER A 723 1.67 30.05 15.71
CA SER A 723 1.60 29.87 17.17
C SER A 723 0.41 28.96 17.54
N ASP A 724 0.51 28.26 18.68
CA ASP A 724 -0.53 27.46 19.34
C ASP A 724 -0.97 26.13 18.68
N MET A 725 -0.13 25.10 18.81
CA MET A 725 -0.45 23.71 18.44
C MET A 725 -1.20 22.93 19.53
N THR A 726 -2.24 23.51 20.14
CA THR A 726 -2.91 22.95 21.34
C THR A 726 -4.42 22.74 21.22
N GLN A 727 -5.03 22.98 20.04
CA GLN A 727 -6.47 22.81 19.83
C GLN A 727 -6.84 22.03 18.54
N TRP A 728 -6.40 20.77 18.49
CA TRP A 728 -7.00 19.75 17.61
C TRP A 728 -7.45 18.56 18.47
N GLY A 729 -8.61 18.71 19.12
CA GLY A 729 -9.26 17.63 19.84
C GLY A 729 -10.09 16.73 18.90
N GLN A 730 -10.40 15.52 19.36
CA GLN A 730 -11.37 14.64 18.69
C GLN A 730 -12.76 15.30 18.70
N SER A 731 -13.21 15.84 17.57
CA SER A 731 -14.49 16.54 17.46
C SER A 731 -15.56 15.61 16.88
N ARG A 732 -16.31 14.94 17.77
CA ARG A 732 -17.58 14.28 17.40
C ARG A 732 -18.70 15.30 17.08
N ASP A 733 -18.51 16.57 17.45
CA ASP A 733 -19.56 17.60 17.58
C ASP A 733 -20.27 17.99 16.27
N ASN A 734 -19.79 17.51 15.12
CA ASN A 734 -20.27 17.88 13.79
C ASN A 734 -20.35 16.70 12.80
N LEU A 735 -20.22 15.45 13.26
CA LEU A 735 -20.64 14.29 12.48
C LEU A 735 -22.16 14.16 12.60
N VAL A 736 -22.87 14.91 11.76
CA VAL A 736 -24.32 15.14 11.89
C VAL A 736 -25.10 13.84 11.65
N LEU A 737 -25.60 13.25 12.74
CA LEU A 737 -26.74 12.33 12.66
C LEU A 737 -27.92 13.05 11.98
N PRO A 738 -28.45 12.55 10.85
CA PRO A 738 -29.66 13.10 10.25
C PRO A 738 -30.81 13.08 11.26
N SER A 739 -31.57 14.18 11.32
CA SER A 739 -32.62 14.35 12.32
C SER A 739 -33.70 13.27 12.19
N LEU A 740 -33.90 12.48 13.25
CA LEU A 740 -34.88 11.40 13.32
C LEU A 740 -36.31 11.95 13.36
N TYR A 741 -36.87 12.27 12.20
CA TYR A 741 -38.31 12.46 11.97
C TYR A 741 -38.87 11.33 11.07
N PRO A 742 -39.98 10.68 11.46
CA PRO A 742 -40.43 9.45 10.79
C PRO A 742 -41.42 9.68 9.63
N GLY A 743 -41.23 8.92 8.55
CA GLY A 743 -42.33 8.44 7.67
C GLY A 743 -42.62 9.25 6.41
N GLY A 744 -42.58 8.60 5.25
CA GLY A 744 -42.91 9.21 3.94
C GLY A 744 -42.78 8.26 2.75
N THR A 745 -43.54 7.16 2.72
CA THR A 745 -43.70 6.27 1.56
C THR A 745 -44.60 6.92 0.48
N SER A 746 -44.51 6.64 -0.83
CA SER A 746 -43.57 5.84 -1.65
C SER A 746 -43.92 6.01 -3.14
N SER A 747 -42.96 5.88 -4.07
CA SER A 747 -43.15 5.25 -5.40
C SER A 747 -41.89 5.39 -6.26
N GLY A 748 -41.64 4.41 -7.15
CA GLY A 748 -40.51 4.43 -8.09
C GLY A 748 -39.63 3.17 -8.00
N GLU A 749 -40.16 2.03 -8.43
CA GLU A 749 -39.30 0.92 -8.86
C GLU A 749 -38.57 1.34 -10.14
N PHE A 750 -37.29 0.98 -10.27
CA PHE A 750 -36.51 1.17 -11.49
C PHE A 750 -36.00 -0.19 -11.97
N ASP A 751 -36.72 -0.77 -12.94
CA ASP A 751 -36.25 -1.90 -13.74
C ASP A 751 -35.55 -1.35 -15.00
N PRO A 752 -34.25 -1.62 -15.22
CA PRO A 752 -33.53 -1.15 -16.40
C PRO A 752 -33.80 -1.96 -17.69
N TYR A 753 -34.70 -2.96 -17.71
CA TYR A 753 -34.87 -3.89 -18.84
C TYR A 753 -36.30 -4.01 -19.42
N ASP A 754 -36.92 -2.91 -19.86
CA ASP A 754 -37.98 -2.97 -20.88
C ASP A 754 -37.79 -1.96 -22.02
N LEU A 755 -37.33 -2.47 -23.17
CA LEU A 755 -37.38 -1.80 -24.48
C LEU A 755 -37.59 -2.82 -25.62
N GLN A 756 -38.73 -3.52 -25.64
CA GLN A 756 -39.24 -4.14 -26.88
C GLN A 756 -40.70 -3.72 -27.16
N GLY A 757 -40.85 -2.57 -27.83
CA GLY A 757 -42.15 -2.12 -28.34
C GLY A 757 -42.62 -2.98 -29.51
N ASP A 758 -43.56 -3.90 -29.25
CA ASP A 758 -44.04 -4.84 -30.25
C ASP A 758 -45.01 -4.21 -31.27
N HIS A 759 -45.06 -4.79 -32.47
CA HIS A 759 -45.79 -4.25 -33.61
C HIS A 759 -47.31 -4.43 -33.46
N ASN A 760 -48.08 -3.41 -33.87
CA ASN A 760 -49.50 -3.61 -34.15
C ASN A 760 -49.92 -2.92 -35.45
N ALA A 761 -50.44 -3.71 -36.40
CA ALA A 761 -50.80 -3.26 -37.74
C ALA A 761 -52.32 -3.24 -37.91
N SER A 762 -52.86 -2.08 -38.31
CA SER A 762 -54.24 -1.97 -38.81
C SER A 762 -54.32 -0.92 -39.92
N THR A 763 -55.27 -1.13 -40.85
CA THR A 763 -55.19 -0.61 -42.23
C THR A 763 -56.21 0.46 -42.58
N VAL A 764 -55.80 1.36 -43.49
CA VAL A 764 -56.63 2.19 -44.40
C VAL A 764 -57.41 3.36 -43.76
N GLY A 765 -57.20 4.58 -44.30
CA GLY A 765 -57.91 5.80 -43.86
C GLY A 765 -57.53 7.07 -44.62
N LEU A 766 -57.88 7.18 -45.91
CA LEU A 766 -57.66 8.38 -46.74
C LEU A 766 -58.41 9.64 -46.23
N THR A 767 -57.76 10.81 -46.15
CA THR A 767 -58.09 12.07 -46.90
C THR A 767 -57.65 13.39 -46.22
N ARG A 768 -56.78 14.13 -46.91
CA ARG A 768 -56.58 15.61 -47.03
C ARG A 768 -57.15 16.62 -45.99
N PHE A 769 -56.31 17.65 -45.72
CA PHE A 769 -56.62 19.06 -45.38
C PHE A 769 -57.59 19.33 -44.21
N ARG A 770 -57.24 20.15 -43.22
CA ARG A 770 -56.49 21.42 -43.31
C ARG A 770 -55.56 21.64 -42.13
#